data_AF-A0A1F9FED0-F1
#
_entry.id   AF-A0A1F9FED0-F1
#
_cell.length_a   1.000
_cell.length_b   1.000
_cell.length_c   1.000
_cell.angle_alpha   90.00
_cell.angle_beta   90.00
_cell.angle_gamma   90.00
#
_symmetry.space_group_name_H-M   'P 1'
#
loop_
_entity.id
_entity.type
_entity.pdbx_description
1 polymer ?
#
loop_
_entity_poly.entity_id
_entity_poly.type
_entity_poly.pdbx_seq_one_letter_code
_entity_poly.pdbx_strand_id
1 'polypeptide(L)'
;MPITTRLRSVTVPETYRSPTFTPANARLARPTATPAPLRFIGAPRAGLLNVPASPLGPPQPIPALELQALKDGAHVDPHKLLGPHQVMVGGAPATQVRALFPSARAVTVVTASGDRVPLTGNAGLFEGMLPRVGQRYQLEVTPNDGSPAQLVEDPYRFAPTVDATQLYLFKQGTLEDTAKLLGAHPMTVDGVAGFNVVVWAPNARGVSAVGDFNGWSRTSHMMRRLQDSVFEVFIPGAKGGAVYKLSILGSDGKRVEKADPAARASQLRGQTGSILVGADRHVWSDQRFLAARAATDPTAQPLSAYEVHLPSWKRNADGSMMNYRQLARELIPHLKKERFNAIELVGLAEHPLDDSWGYQVTGYYAPTSRHGTPEDFKAFVDEMHAAGIKILYDWVPAHFPKDAHGLATFDGTNLFDHHDPRQGEHRDWGTRIFNYGRNEVKSFLTGSLVHMLDEYHLDGVRVDAVASMLYLDYSRKDWIPNQNGGNENLEAIAFLQDVNERVAKRFPGVLKIAEESTAWPKVTKPKSEGGLGFDLKWNMGWMHDTLAFFQAAPAARGAALDGLTNTLLWAHSEKYVAALSHDEVVHLKKSLLEKMPGDDWQKRANLRSLLSFMTSYPGQKLLFMGAELAQRGEWDFRSQLDWDALKNAGNQGVAALVADLNKLYATEPALSEKQFVPEGTELRVRDPQNAVVALARKGNHAEDDVLFVHNLTATPRRDYRVGVDAPGRYAEIFNSDASIYGGSGVGNLGGVDAERVPMHGKPYSVVLSLPPLGSIALKQVSTHRDATHRHVERSRRPRTLPQAGRAHTMRMSSAVGGSP
;
A
#
# COMPACT_ATOMS: atom_id res chain seq x y z
N MET A 1 1.56 -42.22 31.10
CA MET A 1 2.32 -42.10 32.37
C MET A 1 2.79 -40.65 32.48
N PRO A 2 2.35 -39.89 33.49
CA PRO A 2 2.65 -38.46 33.57
C PRO A 2 3.74 -38.16 34.61
N ILE A 3 4.62 -37.20 34.29
CA ILE A 3 5.47 -36.53 35.27
C ILE A 3 4.97 -35.09 35.38
N THR A 4 4.46 -34.79 36.57
CA THR A 4 4.04 -33.50 37.09
C THR A 4 5.23 -32.63 37.45
N THR A 5 5.20 -31.34 37.10
CA THR A 5 5.83 -30.31 37.93
C THR A 5 4.97 -29.05 37.96
N ARG A 6 4.49 -28.71 39.16
CA ARG A 6 3.78 -27.48 39.52
C ARG A 6 4.73 -26.30 39.55
N LEU A 7 4.29 -25.13 39.08
CA LEU A 7 4.80 -23.85 39.55
C LEU A 7 3.63 -22.91 39.91
N ARG A 8 3.85 -22.22 41.02
CA ARG A 8 2.87 -21.49 41.83
C ARG A 8 2.56 -20.12 41.26
N SER A 9 1.29 -19.74 41.38
CA SER A 9 0.75 -18.39 41.24
C SER A 9 1.34 -17.42 42.25
N VAL A 10 1.81 -16.27 41.77
CA VAL A 10 2.12 -15.09 42.60
C VAL A 10 1.16 -13.97 42.18
N THR A 11 0.29 -13.61 43.11
CA THR A 11 -0.62 -12.47 43.09
C THR A 11 0.10 -11.26 43.71
N VAL A 12 0.12 -10.11 43.04
CA VAL A 12 0.49 -8.79 43.61
C VAL A 12 -0.38 -7.71 42.92
N PRO A 13 -0.82 -6.65 43.63
CA PRO A 13 -2.19 -6.11 43.52
C PRO A 13 -2.33 -4.81 42.72
N GLU A 14 -3.61 -4.46 42.50
CA GLU A 14 -4.11 -3.15 42.07
C GLU A 14 -3.50 -1.98 42.85
N THR A 15 -3.11 -0.92 42.13
CA THR A 15 -3.50 0.48 42.36
C THR A 15 -2.73 1.36 41.39
N TYR A 16 -3.41 2.14 40.54
CA TYR A 16 -3.29 3.60 40.47
C TYR A 16 -4.31 4.13 39.46
N ARG A 17 -5.17 5.03 39.95
CA ARG A 17 -6.25 5.71 39.23
C ARG A 17 -5.66 6.77 38.29
N SER A 18 -6.10 6.79 37.04
CA SER A 18 -5.92 7.92 36.13
C SER A 18 -7.15 8.84 36.20
N PRO A 19 -6.99 10.17 36.36
CA PRO A 19 -8.12 11.09 36.30
C PRO A 19 -8.43 11.50 34.86
N THR A 20 -9.73 11.48 34.56
CA THR A 20 -10.40 12.00 33.39
C THR A 20 -10.16 13.49 33.20
N PHE A 21 -9.79 13.91 31.99
CA PHE A 21 -9.74 15.32 31.57
C PHE A 21 -11.04 15.67 30.82
N THR A 22 -11.72 16.72 31.29
CA THR A 22 -12.87 17.35 30.63
C THR A 22 -12.39 18.68 30.01
N PRO A 23 -12.77 19.05 28.77
CA PRO A 23 -12.34 20.31 28.18
C PRO A 23 -13.28 21.45 28.59
N ALA A 24 -12.74 22.48 29.25
CA ALA A 24 -13.44 23.72 29.54
C ALA A 24 -13.14 24.77 28.45
N ASN A 25 -14.22 25.29 27.86
CA ASN A 25 -14.26 26.47 27.02
C ASN A 25 -13.75 27.71 27.78
N ALA A 26 -12.83 28.47 27.18
CA ALA A 26 -12.61 29.87 27.56
C ALA A 26 -12.32 30.72 26.33
N ARG A 27 -13.29 31.60 26.02
CA ARG A 27 -13.18 32.73 25.11
C ARG A 27 -12.07 33.67 25.59
N LEU A 28 -11.20 34.12 24.68
CA LEU A 28 -10.30 35.24 24.95
C LEU A 28 -10.67 36.43 24.06
N ALA A 29 -11.05 37.51 24.73
CA ALA A 29 -11.37 38.81 24.19
C ALA A 29 -10.10 39.56 23.77
N ARG A 30 -10.22 40.34 22.70
CA ARG A 30 -9.24 41.37 22.30
C ARG A 30 -9.22 42.50 23.34
N PRO A 31 -8.07 43.16 23.52
CA PRO A 31 -8.06 44.59 23.74
C PRO A 31 -7.17 45.32 22.74
N THR A 32 -7.79 46.26 22.05
CA THR A 32 -7.19 47.42 21.38
C THR A 32 -6.72 48.45 22.40
N ALA A 33 -5.47 48.90 22.34
CA ALA A 33 -5.07 50.23 22.81
C ALA A 33 -3.70 50.62 22.25
N THR A 34 -3.71 51.67 21.44
CA THR A 34 -2.54 52.47 21.03
C THR A 34 -2.00 53.27 22.21
N PRO A 35 -0.69 53.55 22.27
CA PRO A 35 -0.24 54.83 22.80
C PRO A 35 0.75 55.54 21.87
N ALA A 36 0.56 56.84 21.73
CA ALA A 36 1.52 57.81 21.19
C ALA A 36 1.93 58.79 22.34
N PRO A 37 2.84 59.75 22.13
CA PRO A 37 4.28 59.62 22.33
C PRO A 37 4.78 60.57 23.43
N LEU A 38 5.86 60.24 24.16
CA LEU A 38 6.52 61.21 25.05
C LEU A 38 8.05 61.06 25.10
N ARG A 39 8.68 62.06 24.45
CA ARG A 39 9.87 62.86 24.81
C ARG A 39 11.19 62.19 25.22
N PHE A 40 12.16 62.48 24.35
CA PHE A 40 13.61 62.48 24.53
C PHE A 40 14.09 63.13 25.84
N ILE A 41 14.98 62.41 26.54
CA ILE A 41 16.04 62.95 27.39
C ILE A 41 17.35 62.34 26.89
N GLY A 42 18.35 63.18 26.64
CA GLY A 42 19.57 62.82 25.94
C GLY A 42 20.70 62.25 26.79
N ALA A 43 21.62 61.62 26.04
CA ALA A 43 23.03 61.30 26.30
C ALA A 43 23.37 60.07 27.18
N PRO A 44 24.51 59.37 26.94
CA PRO A 44 25.62 59.73 26.05
C PRO A 44 25.92 58.71 24.93
N ARG A 45 26.60 59.20 23.88
CA ARG A 45 27.35 58.39 22.92
C ARG A 45 28.35 57.52 23.67
N ALA A 46 28.10 56.21 23.73
CA ALA A 46 29.14 55.24 24.09
C ALA A 46 30.02 55.04 22.85
N GLY A 47 31.29 55.46 22.99
CA GLY A 47 32.28 55.38 21.93
C GLY A 47 32.53 53.95 21.48
N LEU A 48 32.98 53.84 20.23
CA LEU A 48 33.73 52.71 19.70
C LEU A 48 34.87 52.38 20.67
N LEU A 49 34.63 51.49 21.62
CA LEU A 49 35.69 50.79 22.32
C LEU A 49 36.22 49.73 21.36
N ASN A 50 37.14 50.17 20.51
CA ASN A 50 38.14 49.31 19.89
C ASN A 50 38.98 48.74 21.05
N VAL A 51 38.50 47.68 21.69
CA VAL A 51 39.36 46.82 22.50
C VAL A 51 40.12 45.97 21.48
N PRO A 52 41.45 46.10 21.35
CA PRO A 52 42.19 45.13 20.58
C PRO A 52 42.00 43.80 21.31
N ALA A 53 41.33 42.86 20.66
CA ALA A 53 41.40 41.47 21.08
C ALA A 53 42.89 41.14 21.12
N SER A 54 43.47 40.96 22.32
CA SER A 54 44.77 40.29 22.42
C SER A 54 44.67 39.06 21.54
N PRO A 55 45.62 38.82 20.62
CA PRO A 55 45.51 37.73 19.67
C PRO A 55 45.41 36.44 20.47
N LEU A 56 44.18 35.91 20.56
CA LEU A 56 43.95 34.54 20.97
C LEU A 56 44.85 33.71 20.04
N GLY A 57 45.75 32.91 20.62
CA GLY A 57 46.86 32.27 19.92
C GLY A 57 46.45 31.53 18.63
N PRO A 58 47.41 31.19 17.76
CA PRO A 58 47.10 30.67 16.44
C PRO A 58 46.20 29.43 16.51
N PRO A 59 45.23 29.28 15.60
CA PRO A 59 44.38 28.10 15.52
C PRO A 59 45.21 26.81 15.46
N GLN A 60 44.71 25.74 16.09
CA GLN A 60 45.32 24.42 15.97
C GLN A 60 45.26 23.98 14.49
N PRO A 61 46.40 23.65 13.85
CA PRO A 61 46.45 23.35 12.43
C PRO A 61 45.72 22.03 12.11
N ILE A 62 45.02 22.01 10.97
CA ILE A 62 44.40 20.78 10.44
C ILE A 62 45.48 19.96 9.70
N PRO A 63 45.62 18.65 9.96
CA PRO A 63 46.50 17.79 9.17
C PRO A 63 46.19 17.88 7.67
N ALA A 64 47.21 17.89 6.81
CA ALA A 64 47.04 18.13 5.37
C ALA A 64 46.06 17.14 4.69
N LEU A 65 46.09 15.87 5.10
CA LEU A 65 45.17 14.84 4.59
C LEU A 65 43.71 15.11 4.97
N GLU A 66 43.46 15.58 6.20
CA GLU A 66 42.12 15.92 6.66
C GLU A 66 41.57 17.17 5.95
N LEU A 67 42.43 18.17 5.74
CA LEU A 67 42.06 19.35 4.97
C LEU A 67 41.73 19.01 3.52
N GLN A 68 42.50 18.11 2.90
CA GLN A 68 42.22 17.64 1.55
C GLN A 68 40.89 16.88 1.50
N ALA A 69 40.62 16.00 2.47
CA ALA A 69 39.35 15.27 2.56
C ALA A 69 38.14 16.22 2.71
N LEU A 70 38.26 17.29 3.49
CA LEU A 70 37.23 18.33 3.59
C LEU A 70 37.00 19.03 2.24
N LYS A 71 38.07 19.42 1.55
CA LYS A 71 37.99 20.09 0.23
C LYS A 71 37.38 19.20 -0.85
N ASP A 72 37.59 17.89 -0.77
CA ASP A 72 37.09 16.91 -1.73
C ASP A 72 35.67 16.40 -1.40
N GLY A 73 35.04 16.87 -0.32
CA GLY A 73 33.75 16.36 0.14
C GLY A 73 33.83 14.87 0.52
N ALA A 74 34.96 14.45 1.09
CA ALA A 74 35.34 13.06 1.35
C ALA A 74 35.59 12.77 2.83
N HIS A 75 35.41 13.74 3.72
CA HIS A 75 35.65 13.58 5.14
C HIS A 75 34.51 12.82 5.83
N VAL A 76 34.85 11.84 6.67
CA VAL A 76 33.88 10.93 7.32
C VAL A 76 33.13 11.57 8.50
N ASP A 77 33.74 12.56 9.14
CA ASP A 77 33.18 13.25 10.30
C ASP A 77 33.55 14.75 10.33
N PRO A 78 33.02 15.56 9.41
CA PRO A 78 33.40 16.97 9.25
C PRO A 78 33.17 17.82 10.52
N HIS A 79 32.27 17.41 11.40
CA HIS A 79 31.97 18.12 12.66
C HIS A 79 33.13 18.07 13.67
N LYS A 80 34.11 17.18 13.49
CA LYS A 80 35.36 17.16 14.28
C LYS A 80 36.34 18.27 13.93
N LEU A 81 36.11 18.96 12.81
CA LEU A 81 37.00 20.00 12.29
C LEU A 81 36.27 21.31 12.05
N LEU A 82 35.08 21.26 11.46
CA LEU A 82 34.24 22.40 11.10
C LEU A 82 33.25 22.75 12.21
N GLY A 83 32.86 24.02 12.28
CA GLY A 83 32.02 24.56 13.34
C GLY A 83 32.80 24.95 14.60
N PRO A 84 32.10 25.16 15.73
CA PRO A 84 32.69 25.63 16.97
C PRO A 84 33.37 24.50 17.75
N HIS A 85 34.61 24.73 18.17
CA HIS A 85 35.43 23.81 18.97
C HIS A 85 35.93 24.52 20.21
N GLN A 86 35.74 23.91 21.38
CA GLN A 86 36.32 24.44 22.61
C GLN A 86 37.83 24.21 22.61
N VAL A 87 38.58 25.27 22.87
CA VAL A 87 40.05 25.26 22.94
C VAL A 87 40.51 26.03 24.17
N MET A 88 41.74 25.78 24.62
CA MET A 88 42.35 26.53 25.71
C MET A 88 43.37 27.51 25.14
N VAL A 89 43.17 28.80 25.38
CA VAL A 89 44.08 29.86 24.94
C VAL A 89 44.56 30.63 26.16
N GLY A 90 45.87 30.59 26.44
CA GLY A 90 46.46 31.25 27.61
C GLY A 90 45.87 30.78 28.95
N GLY A 91 45.39 29.54 29.03
CA GLY A 91 44.75 28.98 30.22
C GLY A 91 43.25 29.32 30.39
N ALA A 92 42.67 30.12 29.50
CA ALA A 92 41.24 30.41 29.48
C ALA A 92 40.52 29.62 28.37
N PRO A 93 39.27 29.17 28.61
CA PRO A 93 38.48 28.51 27.58
C PRO A 93 38.02 29.52 26.53
N ALA A 94 38.25 29.18 25.26
CA ALA A 94 37.82 29.94 24.09
C ALA A 94 37.11 29.02 23.09
N THR A 95 36.48 29.59 22.06
CA THR A 95 35.86 28.80 20.98
C THR A 95 36.55 29.11 19.66
N GLN A 96 37.21 28.12 19.08
CA GLN A 96 37.69 28.18 17.71
C GLN A 96 36.52 27.88 16.77
N VAL A 97 36.27 28.73 15.78
CA VAL A 97 35.31 28.47 14.71
C VAL A 97 36.08 28.20 13.43
N ARG A 98 35.71 27.13 12.73
CA ARG A 98 36.21 26.83 11.39
C ARG A 98 35.06 26.69 10.40
N ALA A 99 35.17 27.33 9.25
CA ALA A 99 34.15 27.34 8.23
C ALA A 99 34.76 27.05 6.86
N LEU A 100 34.18 26.14 6.08
CA LEU A 100 34.63 25.82 4.73
C LEU A 100 33.71 26.44 3.69
N PHE A 101 34.18 27.47 3.01
CA PHE A 101 33.47 28.17 1.94
C PHE A 101 34.42 28.40 0.75
N PRO A 102 34.61 27.41 -0.14
CA PRO A 102 35.60 27.47 -1.22
C PRO A 102 35.43 28.68 -2.15
N SER A 103 34.19 29.13 -2.34
CA SER A 103 33.84 30.25 -3.22
C SER A 103 33.70 31.60 -2.51
N ALA A 104 34.06 31.70 -1.23
CA ALA A 104 34.00 32.96 -0.48
C ALA A 104 35.34 33.72 -0.52
N ARG A 105 35.25 35.06 -0.54
CA ARG A 105 36.40 35.96 -0.39
C ARG A 105 36.71 36.26 1.07
N ALA A 106 35.66 36.28 1.90
CA ALA A 106 35.74 36.60 3.31
C ALA A 106 34.56 35.94 4.05
N VAL A 107 34.81 35.52 5.29
CA VAL A 107 33.79 35.01 6.20
C VAL A 107 33.95 35.72 7.54
N THR A 108 32.85 36.20 8.10
CA THR A 108 32.83 36.87 9.41
C THR A 108 31.82 36.17 10.30
N VAL A 109 32.21 35.83 11.53
CA VAL A 109 31.27 35.36 12.54
C VAL A 109 30.49 36.54 13.09
N VAL A 110 29.16 36.44 13.08
CA VAL A 110 28.24 37.41 13.69
C VAL A 110 27.58 36.75 14.89
N THR A 111 27.94 37.17 16.10
CA THR A 111 27.39 36.59 17.32
C THR A 111 25.98 37.10 17.61
N ALA A 112 25.24 36.40 18.47
CA ALA A 112 23.91 36.85 18.90
C ALA A 112 23.91 38.22 19.63
N SER A 113 25.06 38.67 20.17
CA SER A 113 25.21 40.02 20.74
C SER A 113 25.52 41.10 19.69
N GLY A 114 25.69 40.72 18.42
CA GLY A 114 26.03 41.62 17.32
C GLY A 114 27.53 41.81 17.11
N ASP A 115 28.38 41.11 17.87
CA ASP A 115 29.83 41.17 17.67
C ASP A 115 30.21 40.53 16.33
N ARG A 116 31.16 41.16 15.62
CA ARG A 116 31.60 40.73 14.30
C ARG A 116 33.08 40.38 14.34
N VAL A 117 33.39 39.11 14.11
CA VAL A 117 34.75 38.56 14.17
C VAL A 117 35.15 38.04 12.79
N PRO A 118 35.97 38.78 12.02
CA PRO A 118 36.47 38.30 10.74
C PRO A 118 37.32 37.03 10.91
N LEU A 119 37.12 36.05 10.04
CA LEU A 119 37.90 34.83 10.02
C LEU A 119 39.07 34.96 9.05
N THR A 120 40.21 34.39 9.42
CA THR A 120 41.39 34.30 8.55
C THR A 120 41.19 33.18 7.54
N GLY A 121 41.21 33.51 6.26
CA GLY A 121 40.99 32.56 5.16
C GLY A 121 42.28 32.02 4.55
N ASN A 122 42.32 30.72 4.26
CA ASN A 122 43.33 30.09 3.40
C ASN A 122 42.69 28.98 2.56
N ALA A 123 42.72 29.14 1.23
CA ALA A 123 42.22 28.16 0.25
C ALA A 123 40.80 27.64 0.57
N GLY A 124 39.89 28.56 0.91
CA GLY A 124 38.47 28.28 1.18
C GLY A 124 38.15 27.87 2.62
N LEU A 125 39.14 27.52 3.45
CA LEU A 125 38.96 27.32 4.88
C LEU A 125 39.15 28.65 5.61
N PHE A 126 38.23 28.97 6.51
CA PHE A 126 38.25 30.18 7.32
C PHE A 126 38.26 29.82 8.80
N GLU A 127 39.16 30.44 9.57
CA GLU A 127 39.34 30.14 10.99
C GLU A 127 39.43 31.40 11.84
N GLY A 128 38.94 31.32 13.08
CA GLY A 128 39.01 32.44 14.02
C GLY A 128 38.60 32.03 15.43
N MET A 129 38.84 32.93 16.38
CA MET A 129 38.60 32.70 17.80
C MET A 129 37.47 33.59 18.31
N LEU A 130 36.50 32.99 18.98
CA LEU A 130 35.47 33.68 19.74
C LEU A 130 35.85 33.75 21.22
N PRO A 131 35.62 34.91 21.87
CA PRO A 131 36.01 35.13 23.26
C PRO A 131 35.11 34.40 24.27
N ARG A 132 33.96 33.85 23.85
CA ARG A 132 32.98 33.20 24.74
C ARG A 132 32.59 31.81 24.25
N VAL A 133 32.61 30.85 25.16
CA VAL A 133 32.17 29.48 24.91
C VAL A 133 30.64 29.39 24.80
N GLY A 134 30.16 28.60 23.84
CA GLY A 134 28.74 28.27 23.70
C GLY A 134 27.85 29.41 23.19
N GLN A 135 28.44 30.50 22.69
CA GLN A 135 27.68 31.61 22.13
C GLN A 135 27.10 31.24 20.76
N ARG A 136 25.79 31.47 20.56
CA ARG A 136 25.16 31.34 19.24
C ARG A 136 25.72 32.38 18.27
N TYR A 137 25.94 31.95 17.03
CA TYR A 137 26.41 32.82 15.96
C TYR A 137 25.84 32.41 14.59
N GLN A 138 26.00 33.31 13.63
CA GLN A 138 25.80 33.10 12.20
C GLN A 138 27.09 33.49 11.46
N LEU A 139 27.19 33.06 10.20
CA LEU A 139 28.31 33.39 9.32
C LEU A 139 27.83 34.39 8.28
N GLU A 140 28.47 35.56 8.25
CA GLU A 140 28.34 36.47 7.12
C GLU A 140 29.39 36.08 6.08
N VAL A 141 28.92 35.48 4.99
CA VAL A 141 29.75 34.95 3.90
C VAL A 141 29.74 35.95 2.76
N THR A 142 30.91 36.43 2.37
CA THR A 142 31.04 37.31 1.21
C THR A 142 31.56 36.51 0.01
N PRO A 143 30.77 36.33 -1.06
CA PRO A 143 31.17 35.56 -2.22
C PRO A 143 32.33 36.19 -3.03
N ASN A 144 33.05 35.36 -3.80
CA ASN A 144 34.12 35.79 -4.70
C ASN A 144 33.60 36.43 -6.01
N ASP A 145 32.34 36.19 -6.37
CA ASP A 145 31.73 36.64 -7.64
C ASP A 145 31.19 38.08 -7.61
N GLY A 146 31.37 38.79 -6.48
CA GLY A 146 30.90 40.16 -6.29
C GLY A 146 29.45 40.28 -5.85
N SER A 147 28.73 39.18 -5.66
CA SER A 147 27.39 39.20 -5.07
C SER A 147 27.40 39.69 -3.61
N PRO A 148 26.26 40.21 -3.09
CA PRO A 148 26.19 40.73 -1.73
C PRO A 148 26.54 39.68 -0.67
N ALA A 149 27.10 40.13 0.45
CA ALA A 149 27.34 39.26 1.59
C ALA A 149 26.02 38.68 2.12
N GLN A 150 26.03 37.40 2.47
CA GLN A 150 24.87 36.67 2.96
C GLN A 150 25.09 36.21 4.40
N LEU A 151 24.09 36.41 5.24
CA LEU A 151 24.09 35.88 6.60
C LEU A 151 23.46 34.49 6.60
N VAL A 152 24.22 33.48 6.99
CA VAL A 152 23.81 32.06 6.98
C VAL A 152 24.07 31.41 8.34
N GLU A 153 23.30 30.37 8.66
CA GLU A 153 23.61 29.51 9.81
C GLU A 153 24.79 28.59 9.47
N ASP A 154 25.65 28.31 10.44
CA ASP A 154 26.70 27.30 10.28
C ASP A 154 26.10 25.89 10.45
N PRO A 155 26.05 25.04 9.41
CA PRO A 155 25.48 23.70 9.53
C PRO A 155 26.27 22.80 10.50
N TYR A 156 27.55 23.09 10.76
CA TYR A 156 28.42 22.27 11.59
C TYR A 156 28.40 22.64 13.09
N ARG A 157 27.60 23.65 13.48
CA ARG A 157 27.44 24.01 14.89
C ARG A 157 26.44 23.13 15.66
N PHE A 158 25.60 22.38 14.95
CA PHE A 158 24.49 21.63 15.54
C PHE A 158 24.95 20.24 16.02
N ALA A 159 24.52 19.85 17.22
CA ALA A 159 24.79 18.53 17.78
C ALA A 159 24.06 17.40 16.98
N PRO A 160 24.50 16.13 17.10
CA PRO A 160 23.77 14.96 16.58
C PRO A 160 22.30 14.95 17.00
N THR A 161 21.41 14.75 16.02
CA THR A 161 19.96 14.69 16.26
C THR A 161 19.37 13.28 16.17
N VAL A 162 20.20 12.29 15.81
CA VAL A 162 19.81 10.88 15.71
C VAL A 162 19.64 10.27 17.10
N ASP A 163 18.50 9.62 17.31
CA ASP A 163 18.23 8.82 18.51
C ASP A 163 19.11 7.55 18.53
N ALA A 164 19.92 7.42 19.58
CA ALA A 164 20.85 6.30 19.74
C ALA A 164 20.14 4.94 19.93
N THR A 165 18.94 4.93 20.53
CA THR A 165 18.12 3.72 20.69
C THR A 165 17.54 3.28 19.36
N GLN A 166 17.06 4.22 18.52
CA GLN A 166 16.60 3.89 17.17
C GLN A 166 17.73 3.31 16.32
N LEU A 167 18.91 3.94 16.36
CA LEU A 167 20.10 3.45 15.64
C LEU A 167 20.53 2.06 16.13
N TYR A 168 20.45 1.80 17.44
CA TYR A 168 20.70 0.47 18.00
C TYR A 168 19.72 -0.57 17.45
N LEU A 169 18.41 -0.30 17.50
CA LEU A 169 17.37 -1.22 16.99
C LEU A 169 17.51 -1.47 15.48
N PHE A 170 17.89 -0.44 14.72
CA PHE A 170 18.14 -0.56 13.28
C PHE A 170 19.27 -1.57 12.98
N LYS A 171 20.38 -1.47 13.71
CA LYS A 171 21.51 -2.43 13.64
C LYS A 171 21.13 -3.84 14.11
N GLN A 172 20.18 -3.96 15.03
CA GLN A 172 19.67 -5.26 15.48
C GLN A 172 18.64 -5.88 14.52
N GLY A 173 18.16 -5.14 13.52
CA GLY A 173 17.15 -5.66 12.60
C GLY A 173 15.74 -5.66 13.19
N THR A 174 15.50 -4.90 14.26
CA THR A 174 14.26 -4.90 15.03
C THR A 174 13.57 -3.55 15.07
N LEU A 175 14.13 -2.53 14.40
CA LEU A 175 13.45 -1.24 14.22
C LEU A 175 12.34 -1.40 13.18
N GLU A 176 11.09 -1.32 13.64
CA GLU A 176 9.92 -1.45 12.77
C GLU A 176 9.61 -0.17 12.01
N ASP A 177 9.97 0.98 12.56
CA ASP A 177 9.63 2.29 12.01
C ASP A 177 10.90 3.02 11.54
N THR A 178 11.56 2.42 10.56
CA THR A 178 12.82 2.94 10.00
C THR A 178 12.63 4.31 9.37
N ALA A 179 11.41 4.65 8.92
CA ALA A 179 11.06 5.97 8.40
C ALA A 179 11.22 7.10 9.41
N LYS A 180 11.25 6.82 10.73
CA LYS A 180 11.56 7.79 11.79
C LYS A 180 13.06 8.06 11.97
N LEU A 181 13.90 7.13 11.56
CA LEU A 181 15.36 7.24 11.66
C LEU A 181 15.98 7.76 10.37
N LEU A 182 15.71 7.09 9.25
CA LEU A 182 16.31 7.39 7.94
C LEU A 182 15.50 8.43 7.17
N GLY A 183 16.12 9.04 6.17
CA GLY A 183 15.49 9.99 5.27
C GLY A 183 15.72 11.45 5.70
N ALA A 184 14.97 12.35 5.08
CA ALA A 184 14.97 13.78 5.41
C ALA A 184 13.74 14.17 6.24
N HIS A 185 13.97 14.79 7.39
CA HIS A 185 12.93 15.14 8.37
C HIS A 185 12.93 16.64 8.65
N PRO A 186 11.78 17.32 8.54
CA PRO A 186 11.67 18.70 8.99
C PRO A 186 11.83 18.75 10.52
N MET A 187 12.72 19.59 11.02
CA MET A 187 12.90 19.77 12.46
C MET A 187 13.38 21.17 12.83
N THR A 188 13.28 21.51 14.12
CA THR A 188 13.83 22.76 14.68
C THR A 188 14.88 22.42 15.72
N VAL A 189 16.12 22.87 15.51
CA VAL A 189 17.26 22.69 16.43
C VAL A 189 17.76 24.05 16.85
N ASP A 190 17.91 24.30 18.15
CA ASP A 190 18.34 25.59 18.71
C ASP A 190 17.54 26.81 18.18
N GLY A 191 16.23 26.62 17.97
CA GLY A 191 15.34 27.66 17.42
C GLY A 191 15.53 27.94 15.92
N VAL A 192 16.28 27.10 15.19
CA VAL A 192 16.47 27.19 13.74
C VAL A 192 15.69 26.07 13.06
N ALA A 193 14.75 26.42 12.20
CA ALA A 193 14.04 25.46 11.37
C ALA A 193 14.94 24.99 10.21
N GLY A 194 14.86 23.71 9.87
CA GLY A 194 15.61 23.10 8.78
C GLY A 194 15.21 21.65 8.58
N PHE A 195 16.11 20.88 7.97
CA PHE A 195 15.93 19.45 7.76
C PHE A 195 17.11 18.66 8.29
N ASN A 196 16.83 17.58 9.01
CA ASN A 196 17.85 16.58 9.30
C ASN A 196 17.79 15.47 8.26
N VAL A 197 18.93 15.17 7.65
CA VAL A 197 19.06 14.12 6.63
C VAL A 197 19.91 13.00 7.21
N VAL A 198 19.41 11.77 7.16
CA VAL A 198 20.07 10.58 7.70
C VAL A 198 20.08 9.47 6.66
N VAL A 199 21.24 8.87 6.39
CA VAL A 199 21.37 7.73 5.47
C VAL A 199 22.27 6.64 6.02
N TRP A 200 21.90 5.39 5.77
CA TRP A 200 22.75 4.23 6.03
C TRP A 200 23.73 3.99 4.88
N ALA A 201 25.03 4.15 5.14
CA ALA A 201 26.10 3.96 4.15
C ALA A 201 27.43 3.61 4.86
N PRO A 202 27.49 2.49 5.60
CA PRO A 202 28.53 2.23 6.60
C PRO A 202 29.95 2.18 6.01
N ASN A 203 30.09 1.76 4.75
CA ASN A 203 31.40 1.64 4.10
C ASN A 203 31.81 2.90 3.32
N ALA A 204 30.94 3.90 3.22
CA ALA A 204 31.27 5.14 2.51
C ALA A 204 32.44 5.85 3.19
N ARG A 205 33.35 6.39 2.38
CA ARG A 205 34.47 7.21 2.84
C ARG A 205 34.00 8.61 3.26
N GLY A 206 32.95 9.11 2.60
CA GLY A 206 32.27 10.36 2.95
C GLY A 206 30.95 10.49 2.21
N VAL A 207 30.00 11.19 2.84
CA VAL A 207 28.67 11.47 2.27
C VAL A 207 28.37 12.95 2.40
N SER A 208 27.68 13.53 1.42
CA SER A 208 27.19 14.91 1.46
C SER A 208 25.76 15.00 0.98
N ALA A 209 24.93 15.79 1.65
CA ALA A 209 23.61 16.15 1.14
C ALA A 209 23.76 17.29 0.11
N VAL A 210 23.35 17.05 -1.12
CA VAL A 210 23.45 18.02 -2.22
C VAL A 210 22.06 18.35 -2.74
N GLY A 211 21.78 19.60 -3.07
CA GLY A 211 20.46 19.97 -3.57
C GLY A 211 20.29 21.46 -3.80
N ASP A 212 19.05 21.87 -4.04
CA ASP A 212 18.71 23.26 -4.36
C ASP A 212 19.14 24.24 -3.26
N PHE A 213 19.07 23.82 -2.00
CA PHE A 213 19.44 24.61 -0.83
C PHE A 213 20.94 24.96 -0.74
N ASN A 214 21.80 24.29 -1.51
CA ASN A 214 23.25 24.53 -1.50
C ASN A 214 23.88 24.60 -2.89
N GLY A 215 23.07 24.77 -3.94
CA GLY A 215 23.55 24.81 -5.32
C GLY A 215 24.27 23.52 -5.74
N TRP A 216 23.84 22.38 -5.21
CA TRP A 216 24.43 21.05 -5.47
C TRP A 216 25.91 20.91 -5.04
N SER A 217 26.32 21.70 -4.04
CA SER A 217 27.68 21.69 -3.49
C SER A 217 27.95 20.47 -2.60
N ARG A 218 29.03 19.75 -2.92
CA ARG A 218 29.50 18.58 -2.15
C ARG A 218 30.27 18.90 -0.88
N THR A 219 30.62 20.16 -0.66
CA THR A 219 31.43 20.58 0.50
C THR A 219 30.64 21.42 1.49
N SER A 220 29.46 21.91 1.11
CA SER A 220 28.65 22.77 1.97
C SER A 220 27.89 22.01 3.06
N HIS A 221 27.50 20.75 2.80
CA HIS A 221 26.71 19.93 3.73
C HIS A 221 27.21 18.48 3.75
N MET A 222 28.52 18.30 3.98
CA MET A 222 29.11 17.00 4.32
C MET A 222 28.50 16.45 5.61
N MET A 223 28.27 15.13 5.66
CA MET A 223 27.58 14.45 6.76
C MET A 223 28.59 13.79 7.71
N ARG A 224 28.28 13.75 9.01
CA ARG A 224 29.07 13.00 10.01
C ARG A 224 28.61 11.56 10.11
N ARG A 225 29.56 10.63 10.24
CA ARG A 225 29.27 9.24 10.53
C ARG A 225 29.02 9.03 12.02
N LEU A 226 27.87 8.48 12.36
CA LEU A 226 27.46 8.14 13.72
C LEU A 226 27.56 6.63 13.95
N GLN A 227 28.26 6.27 15.03
CA GLN A 227 28.48 4.88 15.47
C GLN A 227 28.85 3.92 14.32
N ASP A 228 29.73 4.34 13.42
CA ASP A 228 30.22 3.58 12.27
C ASP A 228 29.12 2.94 11.39
N SER A 229 27.98 3.63 11.23
CA SER A 229 26.82 3.06 10.55
C SER A 229 26.09 4.05 9.65
N VAL A 230 25.49 5.08 10.24
CA VAL A 230 24.67 6.07 9.51
C VAL A 230 25.42 7.40 9.39
N PHE A 231 25.14 8.13 8.31
CA PHE A 231 25.61 9.49 8.09
C PHE A 231 24.46 10.45 8.37
N GLU A 232 24.75 11.57 9.04
CA GLU A 232 23.75 12.59 9.38
C GLU A 232 24.28 14.03 9.16
N VAL A 233 23.38 14.93 8.75
CA VAL A 233 23.59 16.39 8.76
C VAL A 233 22.27 17.13 8.98
N PHE A 234 22.30 18.16 9.82
CA PHE A 234 21.22 19.14 9.89
C PHE A 234 21.49 20.30 8.92
N ILE A 235 20.49 20.62 8.10
CA ILE A 235 20.55 21.61 7.03
C ILE A 235 19.67 22.80 7.45
N PRO A 236 20.25 23.83 8.07
CA PRO A 236 19.50 24.96 8.59
C PRO A 236 18.88 25.78 7.45
N GLY A 237 17.64 26.22 7.63
CA GLY A 237 16.95 27.07 6.67
C GLY A 237 16.38 26.37 5.43
N ALA A 238 16.72 25.09 5.20
CA ALA A 238 16.16 24.29 4.12
C ALA A 238 14.63 24.27 4.17
N LYS A 239 13.99 24.32 2.99
CA LYS A 239 12.54 24.43 2.84
C LYS A 239 11.98 23.17 2.21
N GLY A 240 10.77 22.79 2.63
CA GLY A 240 10.02 21.74 1.95
C GLY A 240 9.80 22.09 0.48
N GLY A 241 9.86 21.07 -0.38
CA GLY A 241 9.80 21.19 -1.83
C GLY A 241 11.16 21.26 -2.52
N ALA A 242 12.26 21.51 -1.79
CA ALA A 242 13.59 21.49 -2.38
C ALA A 242 14.00 20.07 -2.81
N VAL A 243 14.65 19.97 -3.97
CA VAL A 243 15.19 18.73 -4.50
C VAL A 243 16.56 18.46 -3.88
N TYR A 244 16.83 17.21 -3.53
CA TYR A 244 18.13 16.78 -3.00
C TYR A 244 18.51 15.37 -3.44
N LYS A 245 19.81 15.08 -3.30
CA LYS A 245 20.44 13.76 -3.44
C LYS A 245 21.54 13.60 -2.40
N LEU A 246 22.08 12.40 -2.33
CA LEU A 246 23.24 12.05 -1.52
C LEU A 246 24.45 11.83 -2.44
N SER A 247 25.47 12.67 -2.29
CA SER A 247 26.77 12.48 -2.95
C SER A 247 27.63 11.56 -2.09
N ILE A 248 27.79 10.31 -2.51
CA ILE A 248 28.47 9.26 -1.75
C ILE A 248 29.82 8.97 -2.40
N LEU A 249 30.90 9.08 -1.64
CA LEU A 249 32.20 8.52 -2.00
C LEU A 249 32.29 7.10 -1.45
N GLY A 250 32.14 6.11 -2.33
CA GLY A 250 32.13 4.70 -1.97
C GLY A 250 33.48 4.20 -1.45
N SER A 251 33.45 3.03 -0.80
CA SER A 251 34.65 2.31 -0.36
C SER A 251 35.57 1.95 -1.53
N ASP A 252 35.00 1.80 -2.74
CA ASP A 252 35.68 1.56 -4.01
C ASP A 252 36.38 2.80 -4.60
N GLY A 253 36.26 3.97 -3.94
CA GLY A 253 36.84 5.23 -4.38
C GLY A 253 36.05 5.94 -5.47
N LYS A 254 34.88 5.42 -5.88
CA LYS A 254 34.01 6.08 -6.86
C LYS A 254 33.02 7.00 -6.16
N ARG A 255 32.70 8.11 -6.82
CA ARG A 255 31.66 9.04 -6.36
C ARG A 255 30.39 8.84 -7.16
N VAL A 256 29.28 8.68 -6.46
CA VAL A 256 27.94 8.49 -7.03
C VAL A 256 26.95 9.45 -6.41
N GLU A 257 25.92 9.83 -7.17
CA GLU A 257 24.80 10.63 -6.67
C GLU A 257 23.58 9.70 -6.55
N LYS A 258 23.08 9.53 -5.33
CA LYS A 258 21.98 8.62 -4.99
C LYS A 258 20.72 9.39 -4.62
N ALA A 259 19.56 8.86 -5.03
CA ALA A 259 18.31 9.20 -4.38
C ALA A 259 18.36 8.69 -2.93
N ASP A 260 17.64 9.36 -2.04
CA ASP A 260 17.50 8.90 -0.65
C ASP A 260 16.67 7.59 -0.61
N PRO A 261 17.20 6.48 -0.08
CA PRO A 261 16.46 5.22 0.03
C PRO A 261 15.14 5.34 0.82
N ALA A 262 15.08 6.28 1.76
CA ALA A 262 13.92 6.56 2.60
C ALA A 262 13.26 7.89 2.22
N ALA A 263 13.39 8.33 0.96
CA ALA A 263 12.68 9.49 0.45
C ALA A 263 11.17 9.35 0.62
N ARG A 264 10.52 10.39 1.15
CA ARG A 264 9.06 10.49 1.31
C ARG A 264 8.36 11.10 0.10
N ALA A 265 9.12 11.62 -0.84
CA ALA A 265 8.67 12.10 -2.13
C ALA A 265 9.84 12.15 -3.11
N SER A 266 9.53 12.03 -4.40
CA SER A 266 10.50 12.01 -5.50
C SER A 266 10.08 12.94 -6.61
N GLN A 267 11.04 13.39 -7.41
CA GLN A 267 10.72 14.03 -8.69
C GLN A 267 10.08 13.04 -9.66
N LEU A 268 9.29 13.56 -10.61
CA LEU A 268 8.70 12.76 -11.67
C LEU A 268 9.78 12.00 -12.46
N ARG A 269 9.53 10.71 -12.72
CA ARG A 269 10.42 9.81 -13.46
C ARG A 269 11.00 10.44 -14.74
N GLY A 270 12.29 10.18 -14.98
CA GLY A 270 13.14 10.93 -15.90
C GLY A 270 14.04 11.92 -15.14
N GLN A 271 13.55 12.43 -14.02
CA GLN A 271 14.38 12.99 -12.95
C GLN A 271 14.55 11.96 -11.83
N THR A 272 15.54 12.18 -10.96
CA THR A 272 15.97 11.18 -9.95
C THR A 272 16.25 11.78 -8.57
N GLY A 273 15.91 13.06 -8.34
CA GLY A 273 16.07 13.70 -7.04
C GLY A 273 14.95 13.32 -6.07
N SER A 274 15.31 13.22 -4.79
CA SER A 274 14.37 13.15 -3.68
C SER A 274 13.87 14.55 -3.33
N ILE A 275 12.70 14.67 -2.72
CA ILE A 275 12.10 15.96 -2.35
C ILE A 275 12.00 16.06 -0.83
N LEU A 276 12.44 17.20 -0.26
CA LEU A 276 12.23 17.50 1.15
C LEU A 276 10.73 17.69 1.42
N VAL A 277 10.09 16.76 2.13
CA VAL A 277 8.67 16.86 2.48
C VAL A 277 8.50 17.73 3.73
N GLY A 278 7.69 18.78 3.62
CA GLY A 278 7.42 19.70 4.73
C GLY A 278 6.55 19.09 5.83
N ALA A 279 6.01 19.94 6.70
CA ALA A 279 5.03 19.50 7.69
C ALA A 279 3.77 18.98 6.98
N ASP A 280 3.27 17.82 7.42
CA ASP A 280 2.03 17.24 6.93
C ASP A 280 0.85 18.17 7.22
N ARG A 281 -0.01 18.33 6.22
CA ARG A 281 -1.20 19.18 6.27
C ARG A 281 -2.50 18.40 6.08
N HIS A 282 -2.41 17.11 5.75
CA HIS A 282 -3.58 16.27 5.60
C HIS A 282 -4.19 15.96 6.97
N VAL A 283 -5.52 16.01 7.06
CA VAL A 283 -6.27 15.68 8.27
C VAL A 283 -7.24 14.56 7.92
N TRP A 284 -6.92 13.35 8.40
CA TRP A 284 -7.71 12.15 8.15
C TRP A 284 -9.12 12.22 8.76
N SER A 285 -10.10 11.63 8.08
CA SER A 285 -11.49 11.53 8.53
C SER A 285 -12.02 10.08 8.63
N ASP A 286 -11.15 9.10 8.45
CA ASP A 286 -11.43 7.68 8.32
C ASP A 286 -11.38 6.86 9.62
N GLN A 287 -11.36 7.49 10.80
CA GLN A 287 -11.14 6.78 12.08
C GLN A 287 -12.18 5.68 12.35
N ARG A 288 -13.42 5.86 11.87
CA ARG A 288 -14.47 4.83 11.96
C ARG A 288 -14.16 3.61 11.08
N PHE A 289 -13.60 3.84 9.89
CA PHE A 289 -13.23 2.78 8.96
C PHE A 289 -12.09 1.95 9.55
N LEU A 290 -11.03 2.61 10.05
CA LEU A 290 -9.90 1.92 10.69
C LEU A 290 -10.32 1.14 11.95
N ALA A 291 -11.21 1.70 12.78
CA ALA A 291 -11.74 0.98 13.94
C ALA A 291 -12.54 -0.27 13.55
N ALA A 292 -13.34 -0.20 12.48
CA ALA A 292 -14.08 -1.35 11.97
C ALA A 292 -13.13 -2.41 11.38
N ARG A 293 -12.09 -1.98 10.64
CA ARG A 293 -11.05 -2.88 10.13
C ARG A 293 -10.37 -3.64 11.26
N ALA A 294 -9.92 -2.94 12.30
CA ALA A 294 -9.24 -3.54 13.44
C ALA A 294 -10.09 -4.53 14.25
N ALA A 295 -11.41 -4.36 14.23
CA ALA A 295 -12.37 -5.22 14.94
C ALA A 295 -12.84 -6.45 14.14
N THR A 296 -12.40 -6.61 12.89
CA THR A 296 -12.92 -7.62 11.97
C THR A 296 -11.83 -8.63 11.60
N ASP A 297 -12.16 -9.92 11.54
CA ASP A 297 -11.31 -10.90 10.86
C ASP A 297 -11.26 -10.58 9.34
N PRO A 298 -10.09 -10.22 8.80
CA PRO A 298 -9.97 -9.80 7.42
C PRO A 298 -10.32 -10.91 6.42
N THR A 299 -10.28 -12.18 6.83
CA THR A 299 -10.64 -13.34 5.99
C THR A 299 -12.12 -13.71 6.07
N ALA A 300 -12.85 -13.26 7.09
CA ALA A 300 -14.26 -13.62 7.28
C ALA A 300 -15.22 -12.85 6.37
N GLN A 301 -14.83 -11.65 5.90
CA GLN A 301 -15.65 -10.85 5.00
C GLN A 301 -15.42 -11.23 3.53
N PRO A 302 -16.46 -11.17 2.68
CA PRO A 302 -16.27 -11.29 1.23
C PRO A 302 -15.38 -10.15 0.74
N LEU A 303 -14.33 -10.48 0.00
CA LEU A 303 -13.43 -9.55 -0.67
C LEU A 303 -13.62 -9.72 -2.18
N SER A 304 -14.14 -8.67 -2.82
CA SER A 304 -14.15 -8.53 -4.27
C SER A 304 -13.26 -7.34 -4.62
N ALA A 305 -12.02 -7.66 -5.00
CA ALA A 305 -10.97 -6.71 -5.31
C ALA A 305 -10.92 -6.40 -6.81
N TYR A 306 -10.83 -5.11 -7.12
CA TYR A 306 -10.55 -4.60 -8.46
C TYR A 306 -9.07 -4.24 -8.54
N GLU A 307 -8.27 -5.05 -9.24
CA GLU A 307 -6.85 -4.79 -9.44
C GLU A 307 -6.69 -3.70 -10.51
N VAL A 308 -5.91 -2.66 -10.21
CA VAL A 308 -5.83 -1.44 -11.03
C VAL A 308 -4.40 -0.92 -11.10
N HIS A 309 -3.97 -0.61 -12.33
CA HIS A 309 -2.79 0.19 -12.61
C HIS A 309 -3.23 1.63 -12.95
N LEU A 310 -3.09 2.54 -11.98
CA LEU A 310 -3.64 3.89 -12.04
C LEU A 310 -3.24 4.69 -13.31
N PRO A 311 -1.98 4.64 -13.80
CA PRO A 311 -1.58 5.38 -15.00
C PRO A 311 -2.30 5.01 -16.30
N SER A 312 -2.84 3.79 -16.40
CA SER A 312 -3.49 3.28 -17.62
C SER A 312 -4.95 2.87 -17.43
N TRP A 313 -5.54 3.17 -16.27
CA TRP A 313 -6.97 2.98 -16.07
C TRP A 313 -7.78 3.98 -16.89
N LYS A 314 -7.56 5.28 -16.65
CA LYS A 314 -8.22 6.37 -17.37
C LYS A 314 -7.31 7.60 -17.41
N ARG A 315 -7.28 8.29 -18.54
CA ARG A 315 -6.47 9.51 -18.76
C ARG A 315 -7.37 10.74 -18.89
N ASN A 316 -6.79 11.91 -18.67
CA ASN A 316 -7.45 13.17 -18.97
C ASN A 316 -7.72 13.29 -20.48
N ALA A 317 -8.61 14.20 -20.87
CA ALA A 317 -8.98 14.40 -22.27
C ALA A 317 -7.80 14.80 -23.17
N ASP A 318 -6.75 15.40 -22.59
CA ASP A 318 -5.49 15.76 -23.28
C ASP A 318 -4.46 14.61 -23.31
N GLY A 319 -4.80 13.43 -22.80
CA GLY A 319 -3.93 12.25 -22.72
C GLY A 319 -3.01 12.21 -21.49
N SER A 320 -2.98 13.25 -20.67
CA SER A 320 -2.19 13.27 -19.45
C SER A 320 -2.72 12.30 -18.38
N MET A 321 -1.85 11.85 -17.48
CA MET A 321 -2.25 11.03 -16.34
C MET A 321 -3.12 11.85 -15.37
N MET A 322 -4.15 11.23 -14.81
CA MET A 322 -4.95 11.83 -13.75
C MET A 322 -4.15 11.89 -12.45
N ASN A 323 -4.28 12.96 -11.67
CA ASN A 323 -3.76 13.00 -10.31
C ASN A 323 -4.64 12.18 -9.34
N TYR A 324 -4.14 11.88 -8.14
CA TYR A 324 -4.84 11.06 -7.15
C TYR A 324 -6.26 11.59 -6.82
N ARG A 325 -6.45 12.91 -6.75
CA ARG A 325 -7.77 13.51 -6.48
C ARG A 325 -8.75 13.41 -7.65
N GLN A 326 -8.24 13.42 -8.89
CA GLN A 326 -9.05 13.17 -10.08
C GLN A 326 -9.42 11.69 -10.15
N LEU A 327 -8.46 10.80 -9.85
CA LEU A 327 -8.69 9.36 -9.78
C LEU A 327 -9.76 9.01 -8.76
N ALA A 328 -9.74 9.57 -7.54
CA ALA A 328 -10.78 9.31 -6.53
C ALA A 328 -12.18 9.65 -7.07
N ARG A 329 -12.34 10.82 -7.69
CA ARG A 329 -13.62 11.29 -8.25
C ARG A 329 -14.19 10.40 -9.36
N GLU A 330 -13.34 9.78 -10.15
CA GLU A 330 -13.75 8.93 -11.28
C GLU A 330 -13.87 7.45 -10.88
N LEU A 331 -12.93 6.95 -10.08
CA LEU A 331 -12.81 5.54 -9.73
C LEU A 331 -13.85 5.13 -8.68
N ILE A 332 -14.14 5.97 -7.67
CA ILE A 332 -15.13 5.63 -6.63
C ILE A 332 -16.53 5.35 -7.25
N PRO A 333 -17.09 6.21 -8.12
CA PRO A 333 -18.36 5.91 -8.78
C PRO A 333 -18.34 4.63 -9.61
N HIS A 334 -17.23 4.36 -10.31
CA HIS A 334 -17.05 3.13 -11.09
C HIS A 334 -17.08 1.89 -10.19
N LEU A 335 -16.27 1.87 -9.12
CA LEU A 335 -16.22 0.77 -8.16
C LEU A 335 -17.57 0.54 -7.47
N LYS A 336 -18.29 1.62 -7.14
CA LYS A 336 -19.63 1.53 -6.53
C LYS A 336 -20.69 0.99 -7.48
N LYS A 337 -20.63 1.39 -8.75
CA LYS A 337 -21.52 0.88 -9.79
C LYS A 337 -21.33 -0.63 -9.98
N GLU A 338 -20.08 -1.07 -10.08
CA GLU A 338 -19.71 -2.48 -10.27
C GLU A 338 -19.63 -3.26 -8.95
N ARG A 339 -19.86 -2.61 -7.80
CA ARG A 339 -19.94 -3.16 -6.44
C ARG A 339 -18.66 -3.87 -5.93
N PHE A 340 -17.49 -3.43 -6.38
CA PHE A 340 -16.24 -3.82 -5.73
C PHE A 340 -16.13 -3.20 -4.34
N ASN A 341 -15.47 -3.88 -3.41
CA ASN A 341 -15.26 -3.41 -2.04
C ASN A 341 -13.78 -3.21 -1.66
N ALA A 342 -12.88 -3.51 -2.59
CA ALA A 342 -11.47 -3.23 -2.48
C ALA A 342 -10.87 -2.88 -3.85
N ILE A 343 -9.77 -2.14 -3.83
CA ILE A 343 -8.84 -2.02 -4.95
C ILE A 343 -7.49 -2.62 -4.58
N GLU A 344 -6.82 -3.24 -5.54
CA GLU A 344 -5.41 -3.63 -5.41
C GLU A 344 -4.57 -2.76 -6.35
N LEU A 345 -3.66 -1.96 -5.79
CA LEU A 345 -2.87 -0.99 -6.52
C LEU A 345 -1.56 -1.60 -6.99
N VAL A 346 -1.43 -1.72 -8.31
CA VAL A 346 -0.17 -2.10 -8.97
C VAL A 346 0.70 -0.86 -9.15
N GLY A 347 1.97 -0.96 -8.71
CA GLY A 347 2.98 0.07 -8.95
C GLY A 347 2.84 1.35 -8.13
N LEU A 348 2.35 1.25 -6.88
CA LEU A 348 2.17 2.41 -6.02
C LEU A 348 3.50 3.07 -5.62
N ALA A 349 4.53 2.29 -5.26
CA ALA A 349 5.83 2.84 -4.83
C ALA A 349 6.59 3.47 -6.00
N GLU A 350 7.48 4.43 -5.71
CA GLU A 350 8.20 5.14 -6.78
C GLU A 350 9.15 4.21 -7.55
N HIS A 351 9.05 4.28 -8.87
CA HIS A 351 9.76 3.42 -9.81
C HIS A 351 10.16 4.21 -11.07
N PRO A 352 11.33 3.95 -11.68
CA PRO A 352 11.87 4.79 -12.74
C PRO A 352 11.26 4.50 -14.12
N LEU A 353 10.73 3.30 -14.34
CA LEU A 353 10.32 2.79 -15.65
C LEU A 353 8.85 2.37 -15.67
N ASP A 354 8.03 3.00 -16.52
CA ASP A 354 6.61 2.64 -16.64
C ASP A 354 6.38 1.21 -17.14
N ASP A 355 7.26 0.71 -18.02
CA ASP A 355 7.20 -0.66 -18.58
C ASP A 355 7.44 -1.75 -17.52
N SER A 356 7.94 -1.36 -16.33
CA SER A 356 8.01 -2.28 -15.18
C SER A 356 6.67 -2.45 -14.47
N TRP A 357 5.66 -1.64 -14.81
CA TRP A 357 4.37 -1.52 -14.14
C TRP A 357 4.47 -1.18 -12.64
N GLY A 358 5.68 -0.84 -12.18
CA GLY A 358 6.02 -0.56 -10.80
C GLY A 358 6.67 -1.71 -10.03
N TYR A 359 6.93 -2.86 -10.66
CA TYR A 359 7.66 -3.98 -10.05
C TYR A 359 9.19 -3.75 -9.95
N GLN A 360 9.71 -2.66 -10.52
CA GLN A 360 11.12 -2.27 -10.35
C GLN A 360 11.25 -1.01 -9.51
N VAL A 361 11.01 -1.15 -8.20
CA VAL A 361 10.93 -0.03 -7.24
C VAL A 361 12.32 0.53 -6.91
N THR A 362 12.44 1.86 -6.90
CA THR A 362 13.63 2.58 -6.39
C THR A 362 13.33 3.47 -5.19
N GLY A 363 12.08 3.89 -4.97
CA GLY A 363 11.64 4.66 -3.80
C GLY A 363 10.55 3.92 -3.01
N TYR A 364 10.97 3.23 -1.95
CA TYR A 364 10.11 2.33 -1.17
C TYR A 364 9.22 3.03 -0.13
N TYR A 365 9.51 4.29 0.19
CA TYR A 365 8.88 5.05 1.28
C TYR A 365 7.93 6.15 0.77
N ALA A 366 7.58 6.13 -0.51
CA ALA A 366 6.72 7.14 -1.10
C ALA A 366 5.82 6.56 -2.20
N PRO A 367 4.57 7.02 -2.32
CA PRO A 367 3.78 6.79 -3.51
C PRO A 367 4.43 7.49 -4.71
N THR A 368 4.25 6.95 -5.91
CA THR A 368 4.84 7.52 -7.12
C THR A 368 4.32 8.93 -7.37
N SER A 369 5.23 9.82 -7.77
CA SER A 369 4.97 11.22 -8.11
C SER A 369 4.18 11.43 -9.40
N ARG A 370 3.94 10.35 -10.18
CA ARG A 370 3.16 10.38 -11.44
C ARG A 370 1.76 10.96 -11.27
N HIS A 371 1.17 10.83 -10.09
CA HIS A 371 -0.20 11.21 -9.80
C HIS A 371 -0.32 12.37 -8.79
N GLY A 372 0.77 13.06 -8.46
CA GLY A 372 0.76 14.18 -7.52
C GLY A 372 1.57 13.90 -6.26
N THR A 373 1.25 14.61 -5.17
CA THR A 373 2.04 14.56 -3.94
C THR A 373 1.58 13.44 -3.00
N PRO A 374 2.39 13.07 -1.99
CA PRO A 374 1.95 12.19 -0.91
C PRO A 374 0.64 12.65 -0.25
N GLU A 375 0.40 13.95 -0.07
CA GLU A 375 -0.84 14.49 0.48
C GLU A 375 -2.05 14.31 -0.44
N ASP A 376 -1.84 14.32 -1.77
CA ASP A 376 -2.88 13.96 -2.73
C ASP A 376 -3.22 12.48 -2.64
N PHE A 377 -2.24 11.62 -2.40
CA PHE A 377 -2.48 10.19 -2.17
C PHE A 377 -3.23 9.94 -0.86
N LYS A 378 -2.86 10.60 0.25
CA LYS A 378 -3.63 10.53 1.50
C LYS A 378 -5.09 10.92 1.31
N ALA A 379 -5.34 11.99 0.56
CA ALA A 379 -6.71 12.40 0.23
C ALA A 379 -7.45 11.34 -0.61
N PHE A 380 -6.79 10.70 -1.57
CA PHE A 380 -7.36 9.58 -2.32
C PHE A 380 -7.75 8.42 -1.41
N VAL A 381 -6.89 8.05 -0.44
CA VAL A 381 -7.20 7.00 0.53
C VAL A 381 -8.38 7.39 1.44
N ASP A 382 -8.38 8.60 1.99
CA ASP A 382 -9.46 9.08 2.87
C ASP A 382 -10.82 9.09 2.14
N GLU A 383 -10.84 9.50 0.86
CA GLU A 383 -12.04 9.44 0.01
C GLU A 383 -12.50 7.99 -0.27
N MET A 384 -11.58 7.05 -0.50
CA MET A 384 -11.90 5.63 -0.66
C MET A 384 -12.46 5.01 0.64
N HIS A 385 -11.88 5.33 1.79
CA HIS A 385 -12.37 4.89 3.10
C HIS A 385 -13.74 5.48 3.42
N ALA A 386 -13.97 6.75 3.10
CA ALA A 386 -15.29 7.37 3.22
C ALA A 386 -16.33 6.67 2.33
N ALA A 387 -15.90 6.16 1.17
CA ALA A 387 -16.71 5.31 0.31
C ALA A 387 -16.78 3.85 0.81
N GLY A 388 -16.08 3.44 1.85
CA GLY A 388 -16.06 2.06 2.35
C GLY A 388 -15.36 1.08 1.40
N ILE A 389 -14.32 1.54 0.69
CA ILE A 389 -13.51 0.76 -0.26
C ILE A 389 -12.13 0.56 0.37
N LYS A 390 -11.68 -0.69 0.47
CA LYS A 390 -10.36 -1.05 0.98
C LYS A 390 -9.27 -0.80 -0.07
N ILE A 391 -8.05 -0.49 0.37
CA ILE A 391 -6.90 -0.33 -0.54
C ILE A 391 -5.82 -1.35 -0.19
N LEU A 392 -5.52 -2.24 -1.13
CA LEU A 392 -4.44 -3.22 -1.05
C LEU A 392 -3.23 -2.70 -1.84
N TYR A 393 -2.05 -2.83 -1.25
CA TYR A 393 -0.78 -2.37 -1.80
C TYR A 393 0.04 -3.55 -2.33
N ASP A 394 0.39 -3.55 -3.61
CA ASP A 394 1.36 -4.51 -4.14
C ASP A 394 2.80 -4.10 -3.75
N TRP A 395 3.31 -4.74 -2.69
CA TRP A 395 4.63 -4.48 -2.12
C TRP A 395 5.67 -5.42 -2.74
N VAL A 396 6.82 -4.86 -3.10
CA VAL A 396 7.85 -5.56 -3.90
C VAL A 396 9.13 -5.76 -3.08
N PRO A 397 9.16 -6.66 -2.08
CA PRO A 397 10.36 -6.94 -1.30
C PRO A 397 11.31 -7.93 -1.98
N ALA A 398 10.92 -8.54 -3.09
CA ALA A 398 11.65 -9.65 -3.70
C ALA A 398 12.96 -9.22 -4.38
N HIS A 399 12.98 -8.02 -4.97
CA HIS A 399 14.10 -7.54 -5.78
C HIS A 399 14.04 -6.02 -5.99
N PHE A 400 15.12 -5.44 -6.54
CA PHE A 400 15.20 -4.04 -6.95
C PHE A 400 16.09 -3.87 -8.19
N PRO A 401 15.90 -2.83 -9.02
CA PRO A 401 16.65 -2.67 -10.27
C PRO A 401 18.08 -2.17 -10.05
N LYS A 402 18.89 -2.22 -11.12
CA LYS A 402 20.31 -1.81 -11.10
C LYS A 402 20.54 -0.31 -11.37
N ASP A 403 19.48 0.49 -11.38
CA ASP A 403 19.54 1.93 -11.60
C ASP A 403 20.57 2.62 -10.70
N ALA A 404 21.45 3.42 -11.33
CA ALA A 404 22.56 4.05 -10.62
C ALA A 404 22.12 4.97 -9.48
N HIS A 405 20.96 5.62 -9.60
CA HIS A 405 20.40 6.48 -8.55
C HIS A 405 19.76 5.70 -7.39
N GLY A 406 19.42 4.42 -7.58
CA GLY A 406 18.74 3.56 -6.61
C GLY A 406 19.71 2.81 -5.68
N LEU A 407 19.30 1.64 -5.20
CA LEU A 407 19.99 0.92 -4.11
C LEU A 407 21.24 0.14 -4.52
N ALA A 408 21.46 -0.09 -5.83
CA ALA A 408 22.57 -0.92 -6.30
C ALA A 408 23.94 -0.27 -6.01
N THR A 409 24.89 -1.06 -5.47
CA THR A 409 26.26 -0.59 -5.15
C THR A 409 26.26 0.71 -4.34
N PHE A 410 25.42 0.78 -3.31
CA PHE A 410 25.03 2.04 -2.68
C PHE A 410 26.19 2.84 -2.09
N ASP A 411 27.08 2.18 -1.35
CA ASP A 411 28.23 2.77 -0.67
C ASP A 411 29.58 2.26 -1.21
N GLY A 412 29.59 1.80 -2.46
CA GLY A 412 30.72 1.10 -3.08
C GLY A 412 30.73 -0.41 -2.85
N THR A 413 29.77 -0.95 -2.09
CA THR A 413 29.60 -2.39 -1.83
C THR A 413 28.19 -2.88 -2.20
N ASN A 414 27.98 -4.20 -2.25
CA ASN A 414 26.65 -4.81 -2.24
C ASN A 414 26.03 -4.64 -0.84
N LEU A 415 25.49 -3.45 -0.59
CA LEU A 415 24.99 -3.04 0.72
C LEU A 415 23.61 -3.65 1.00
N PHE A 416 22.66 -3.37 0.10
CA PHE A 416 21.27 -3.84 0.17
C PHE A 416 21.12 -5.25 -0.40
N ASP A 417 21.87 -5.59 -1.45
CA ASP A 417 21.86 -6.89 -2.09
C ASP A 417 22.92 -7.85 -1.53
N HIS A 418 22.74 -9.14 -1.80
CA HIS A 418 23.70 -10.15 -1.38
C HIS A 418 24.99 -10.05 -2.20
N HIS A 419 26.15 -10.15 -1.55
CA HIS A 419 27.47 -10.01 -2.18
C HIS A 419 27.79 -11.15 -3.16
N ASP A 420 27.32 -12.37 -2.89
CA ASP A 420 27.42 -13.49 -3.83
C ASP A 420 26.35 -13.35 -4.92
N PRO A 421 26.73 -13.17 -6.21
CA PRO A 421 25.79 -12.98 -7.30
C PRO A 421 24.90 -14.19 -7.60
N ARG A 422 25.22 -15.38 -7.09
CA ARG A 422 24.34 -16.56 -7.18
C ARG A 422 23.09 -16.42 -6.30
N GLN A 423 23.17 -15.58 -5.27
CA GLN A 423 22.07 -15.27 -4.35
C GLN A 423 21.57 -13.82 -4.49
N GLY A 424 22.41 -12.91 -4.97
CA GLY A 424 22.13 -11.47 -5.04
C GLY A 424 21.53 -10.98 -6.35
N GLU A 425 21.26 -11.84 -7.33
CA GLU A 425 20.73 -11.43 -8.65
C GLU A 425 19.66 -12.38 -9.20
N HIS A 426 18.57 -11.81 -9.74
CA HIS A 426 17.70 -12.50 -10.70
C HIS A 426 18.24 -12.21 -12.10
N ARG A 427 19.02 -13.14 -12.66
CA ARG A 427 19.74 -12.93 -13.94
C ARG A 427 18.79 -12.71 -15.11
N ASP A 428 17.70 -13.47 -15.18
CA ASP A 428 16.71 -13.35 -16.26
C ASP A 428 15.95 -12.02 -16.22
N TRP A 429 15.85 -11.40 -15.03
CA TRP A 429 15.18 -10.10 -14.85
C TRP A 429 16.16 -8.92 -14.89
N GLY A 430 17.45 -9.19 -14.77
CA GLY A 430 18.48 -8.15 -14.67
C GLY A 430 18.46 -7.36 -13.35
N THR A 431 17.82 -7.87 -12.30
CA THR A 431 17.63 -7.16 -11.02
C THR A 431 18.47 -7.73 -9.88
N ARG A 432 18.58 -6.98 -8.78
CA ARG A 432 19.26 -7.35 -7.54
C ARG A 432 18.29 -7.92 -6.53
N ILE A 433 18.76 -8.83 -5.67
CA ILE A 433 17.97 -9.46 -4.60
C ILE A 433 18.48 -8.95 -3.26
N PHE A 434 17.54 -8.53 -2.40
CA PHE A 434 17.86 -8.07 -1.07
C PHE A 434 18.58 -9.14 -0.24
N ASN A 435 19.55 -8.71 0.55
CA ASN A 435 20.20 -9.56 1.54
C ASN A 435 19.34 -9.66 2.80
N TYR A 436 18.36 -10.57 2.80
CA TYR A 436 17.44 -10.78 3.93
C TYR A 436 18.16 -11.20 5.23
N GLY A 437 19.39 -11.73 5.14
CA GLY A 437 20.21 -12.06 6.31
C GLY A 437 20.76 -10.83 7.04
N ARG A 438 20.79 -9.66 6.38
CA ARG A 438 21.34 -8.43 6.94
C ARG A 438 20.30 -7.64 7.74
N ASN A 439 20.64 -7.32 8.98
CA ASN A 439 19.73 -6.69 9.93
C ASN A 439 19.17 -5.34 9.45
N GLU A 440 20.03 -4.47 8.95
CA GLU A 440 19.61 -3.15 8.46
C GLU A 440 18.72 -3.26 7.22
N VAL A 441 18.92 -4.28 6.36
CA VAL A 441 18.07 -4.55 5.20
C VAL A 441 16.69 -5.04 5.63
N LYS A 442 16.62 -5.94 6.63
CA LYS A 442 15.35 -6.33 7.25
C LYS A 442 14.60 -5.13 7.84
N SER A 443 15.30 -4.25 8.57
CA SER A 443 14.69 -3.02 9.12
C SER A 443 14.25 -2.07 8.00
N PHE A 444 15.01 -1.95 6.92
CA PHE A 444 14.66 -1.11 5.77
C PHE A 444 13.37 -1.60 5.08
N LEU A 445 13.26 -2.91 4.82
CA LEU A 445 12.08 -3.47 4.17
C LEU A 445 10.87 -3.48 5.11
N THR A 446 11.05 -3.89 6.37
CA THR A 446 9.96 -3.84 7.38
C THR A 446 9.48 -2.40 7.57
N GLY A 447 10.42 -1.45 7.65
CA GLY A 447 10.13 -0.03 7.80
C GLY A 447 9.42 0.57 6.60
N SER A 448 9.69 0.12 5.36
CA SER A 448 8.98 0.63 4.19
C SER A 448 7.53 0.18 4.19
N LEU A 449 7.27 -1.10 4.47
CA LEU A 449 5.91 -1.61 4.59
C LEU A 449 5.15 -0.94 5.75
N VAL A 450 5.75 -0.87 6.93
CA VAL A 450 5.15 -0.19 8.10
C VAL A 450 4.86 1.27 7.78
N HIS A 451 5.77 1.98 7.12
CA HIS A 451 5.54 3.36 6.71
C HIS A 451 4.37 3.46 5.73
N MET A 452 4.31 2.61 4.70
CA MET A 452 3.22 2.64 3.73
C MET A 452 1.85 2.35 4.38
N LEU A 453 1.78 1.41 5.33
CA LEU A 453 0.56 1.08 6.07
C LEU A 453 0.14 2.18 7.07
N ASP A 454 1.09 2.76 7.79
CA ASP A 454 0.85 3.74 8.87
C ASP A 454 0.61 5.16 8.31
N GLU A 455 1.45 5.63 7.39
CA GLU A 455 1.40 7.00 6.85
C GLU A 455 0.21 7.19 5.90
N TYR A 456 -0.16 6.14 5.16
CA TYR A 456 -1.20 6.20 4.13
C TYR A 456 -2.41 5.31 4.43
N HIS A 457 -2.52 4.77 5.64
CA HIS A 457 -3.68 4.02 6.14
C HIS A 457 -4.11 2.78 5.30
N LEU A 458 -3.23 2.20 4.50
CA LEU A 458 -3.55 1.08 3.60
C LEU A 458 -4.08 -0.16 4.35
N ASP A 459 -4.96 -0.94 3.70
CA ASP A 459 -5.76 -2.01 4.33
C ASP A 459 -5.25 -3.42 4.09
N GLY A 460 -4.30 -3.55 3.19
CA GLY A 460 -3.68 -4.83 2.89
C GLY A 460 -2.43 -4.68 2.07
N VAL A 461 -1.68 -5.76 2.03
CA VAL A 461 -0.48 -5.92 1.23
C VAL A 461 -0.59 -7.20 0.43
N ARG A 462 -0.22 -7.13 -0.84
CA ARG A 462 0.07 -8.27 -1.70
C ARG A 462 1.57 -8.31 -1.96
N VAL A 463 2.16 -9.50 -1.92
CA VAL A 463 3.57 -9.72 -2.24
C VAL A 463 3.65 -10.54 -3.51
N ASP A 464 4.20 -9.94 -4.56
CA ASP A 464 4.53 -10.58 -5.82
C ASP A 464 5.69 -11.57 -5.70
N ALA A 465 5.66 -12.61 -6.53
CA ALA A 465 6.77 -13.52 -6.79
C ALA A 465 7.42 -14.08 -5.52
N VAL A 466 6.63 -14.50 -4.52
CA VAL A 466 7.15 -15.03 -3.25
C VAL A 466 8.07 -16.24 -3.50
N ALA A 467 7.79 -17.04 -4.54
CA ALA A 467 8.67 -18.13 -4.96
C ALA A 467 10.11 -17.65 -5.29
N SER A 468 10.27 -16.44 -5.85
CA SER A 468 11.59 -15.88 -6.16
C SER A 468 12.41 -15.57 -4.90
N MET A 469 11.73 -15.33 -3.78
CA MET A 469 12.34 -15.14 -2.47
C MET A 469 12.67 -16.47 -1.80
N LEU A 470 11.75 -17.44 -1.87
CA LEU A 470 11.82 -18.71 -1.12
C LEU A 470 12.89 -19.68 -1.61
N TYR A 471 13.28 -19.60 -2.88
CA TYR A 471 14.15 -20.59 -3.52
C TYR A 471 15.49 -19.99 -3.96
N LEU A 472 16.58 -20.59 -3.48
CA LEU A 472 17.95 -20.24 -3.86
C LEU A 472 18.26 -20.59 -5.32
N ASP A 473 17.53 -21.55 -5.90
CA ASP A 473 17.63 -22.01 -7.28
C ASP A 473 16.56 -21.41 -8.22
N TYR A 474 15.76 -20.44 -7.76
CA TYR A 474 14.72 -19.83 -8.57
C TYR A 474 15.27 -19.26 -9.90
N SER A 475 14.83 -19.85 -11.02
CA SER A 475 15.30 -19.54 -12.37
C SER A 475 16.83 -19.59 -12.54
N ARG A 476 17.51 -20.56 -11.89
CA ARG A 476 18.97 -20.69 -11.93
C ARG A 476 19.44 -22.12 -12.18
N LYS A 477 20.54 -22.23 -12.92
CA LYS A 477 21.34 -23.48 -13.02
C LYS A 477 22.50 -23.49 -12.02
N ASP A 478 23.13 -22.33 -11.82
CA ASP A 478 24.24 -22.17 -10.86
C ASP A 478 23.72 -21.57 -9.55
N TRP A 479 23.59 -22.37 -8.50
CA TRP A 479 23.15 -21.95 -7.16
C TRP A 479 23.94 -22.69 -6.07
N ILE A 480 23.78 -22.25 -4.82
CA ILE A 480 24.40 -22.90 -3.65
C ILE A 480 23.32 -23.26 -2.63
N PRO A 481 23.37 -24.46 -2.03
CA PRO A 481 22.39 -24.87 -1.04
C PRO A 481 22.52 -24.10 0.27
N ASN A 482 21.43 -24.08 1.03
CA ASN A 482 21.42 -23.56 2.38
C ASN A 482 22.25 -24.45 3.32
N GLN A 483 22.43 -24.02 4.57
CA GLN A 483 23.20 -24.73 5.58
C GLN A 483 22.71 -26.17 5.87
N ASN A 484 21.49 -26.53 5.46
CA ASN A 484 20.91 -27.86 5.62
C ASN A 484 20.97 -28.71 4.33
N GLY A 485 21.56 -28.20 3.25
CA GLY A 485 21.70 -28.89 1.97
C GLY A 485 20.51 -28.75 1.01
N GLY A 486 19.46 -27.99 1.38
CA GLY A 486 18.28 -27.75 0.54
C GLY A 486 18.36 -26.45 -0.26
N ASN A 487 17.34 -26.20 -1.09
CA ASN A 487 17.22 -24.98 -1.91
C ASN A 487 16.39 -23.88 -1.27
N GLU A 488 15.92 -24.06 -0.03
CA GLU A 488 15.13 -23.08 0.69
C GLU A 488 16.01 -21.90 1.14
N ASN A 489 15.58 -20.68 0.85
CA ASN A 489 16.20 -19.45 1.33
C ASN A 489 15.73 -19.17 2.77
N LEU A 490 16.47 -19.68 3.74
CA LEU A 490 16.09 -19.63 5.16
C LEU A 490 15.97 -18.19 5.68
N GLU A 491 16.80 -17.27 5.18
CA GLU A 491 16.78 -15.86 5.53
C GLU A 491 15.51 -15.17 5.00
N ALA A 492 15.10 -15.46 3.76
CA ALA A 492 13.86 -14.93 3.21
C ALA A 492 12.62 -15.49 3.93
N ILE A 493 12.61 -16.78 4.26
CA ILE A 493 11.54 -17.42 5.04
C ILE A 493 11.41 -16.75 6.41
N ALA A 494 12.52 -16.59 7.13
CA ALA A 494 12.54 -15.96 8.43
C ALA A 494 12.07 -14.49 8.37
N PHE A 495 12.46 -13.77 7.32
CA PHE A 495 12.02 -12.39 7.08
C PHE A 495 10.51 -12.30 6.84
N LEU A 496 9.95 -13.13 5.94
CA LEU A 496 8.51 -13.14 5.66
C LEU A 496 7.68 -13.49 6.90
N GLN A 497 8.15 -14.46 7.69
CA GLN A 497 7.51 -14.81 8.95
C GLN A 497 7.53 -13.65 9.96
N ASP A 498 8.68 -12.99 10.13
CA ASP A 498 8.83 -11.87 11.07
C ASP A 498 7.99 -10.65 10.66
N VAL A 499 8.01 -10.26 9.38
CA VAL A 499 7.24 -9.11 8.90
C VAL A 499 5.73 -9.35 9.01
N ASN A 500 5.26 -10.57 8.70
CA ASN A 500 3.84 -10.91 8.83
C ASN A 500 3.37 -10.89 10.30
N GLU A 501 4.17 -11.38 11.25
CA GLU A 501 3.86 -11.32 12.68
C GLU A 501 3.79 -9.87 13.19
N ARG A 502 4.73 -9.02 12.77
CA ARG A 502 4.76 -7.59 13.14
C ARG A 502 3.57 -6.81 12.59
N VAL A 503 3.26 -7.00 11.31
CA VAL A 503 2.10 -6.35 10.67
C VAL A 503 0.80 -6.77 11.34
N ALA A 504 0.61 -8.07 11.59
CA ALA A 504 -0.59 -8.56 12.28
C ALA A 504 -0.75 -7.96 13.68
N LYS A 505 0.36 -7.77 14.41
CA LYS A 505 0.34 -7.17 15.74
C LYS A 505 0.09 -5.66 15.73
N ARG A 506 0.75 -4.92 14.82
CA ARG A 506 0.69 -3.45 14.78
C ARG A 506 -0.56 -2.94 14.07
N PHE A 507 -1.04 -3.65 13.05
CA PHE A 507 -2.18 -3.26 12.23
C PHE A 507 -3.22 -4.39 12.16
N PRO A 508 -3.99 -4.64 13.25
CA PRO A 508 -5.06 -5.62 13.22
C PRO A 508 -6.03 -5.37 12.05
N GLY A 509 -6.45 -6.45 11.40
CA GLY A 509 -7.37 -6.39 10.26
C GLY A 509 -6.73 -6.02 8.91
N VAL A 510 -5.43 -5.75 8.84
CA VAL A 510 -4.72 -5.60 7.55
C VAL A 510 -4.54 -6.97 6.89
N LEU A 511 -4.96 -7.08 5.63
CA LEU A 511 -4.84 -8.29 4.81
C LEU A 511 -3.40 -8.50 4.32
N LYS A 512 -2.89 -9.72 4.41
CA LYS A 512 -1.57 -10.11 3.90
C LYS A 512 -1.76 -11.21 2.84
N ILE A 513 -1.46 -10.91 1.59
CA ILE A 513 -1.72 -11.80 0.44
C ILE A 513 -0.38 -12.17 -0.22
N ALA A 514 -0.19 -13.44 -0.53
CA ALA A 514 0.97 -13.93 -1.27
C ALA A 514 0.59 -14.42 -2.67
N GLU A 515 1.39 -14.06 -3.67
CA GLU A 515 1.50 -14.85 -4.90
C GLU A 515 2.69 -15.80 -4.78
N GLU A 516 2.40 -17.10 -4.73
CA GLU A 516 3.41 -18.15 -4.62
C GLU A 516 3.02 -19.29 -5.57
N SER A 517 3.90 -19.58 -6.53
CA SER A 517 3.62 -20.38 -7.72
C SER A 517 4.28 -21.77 -7.76
N THR A 518 4.99 -22.18 -6.70
CA THR A 518 5.77 -23.43 -6.62
C THR A 518 5.22 -24.45 -5.60
N ALA A 519 3.93 -24.36 -5.26
CA ALA A 519 3.24 -25.26 -4.33
C ALA A 519 3.87 -25.33 -2.92
N TRP A 520 4.52 -24.25 -2.48
CA TRP A 520 5.03 -24.14 -1.11
C TRP A 520 3.87 -24.37 -0.12
N PRO A 521 4.03 -25.26 0.87
CA PRO A 521 2.96 -25.59 1.80
C PRO A 521 2.85 -24.53 2.90
N LYS A 522 1.65 -24.40 3.49
CA LYS A 522 1.39 -23.59 4.68
C LYS A 522 1.68 -22.11 4.49
N VAL A 523 1.50 -21.57 3.28
CA VAL A 523 1.68 -20.13 3.01
C VAL A 523 0.75 -19.31 3.90
N THR A 524 -0.50 -19.76 4.08
CA THR A 524 -1.54 -19.06 4.84
C THR A 524 -1.70 -19.54 6.29
N LYS A 525 -0.68 -20.22 6.82
CA LYS A 525 -0.63 -20.70 8.21
C LYS A 525 0.31 -19.84 9.06
N PRO A 526 0.08 -19.76 10.38
CA PRO A 526 0.96 -19.02 11.27
C PRO A 526 2.36 -19.68 11.34
N LYS A 527 3.36 -18.86 11.69
CA LYS A 527 4.74 -19.31 11.93
C LYS A 527 4.83 -20.44 12.95
N SER A 528 4.00 -20.42 13.99
CA SER A 528 3.94 -21.47 15.03
C SER A 528 3.59 -22.86 14.47
N GLU A 529 2.99 -22.94 13.29
CA GLU A 529 2.67 -24.18 12.58
C GLU A 529 3.65 -24.48 11.43
N GLY A 530 4.72 -23.68 11.32
CA GLY A 530 5.70 -23.72 10.22
C GLY A 530 5.24 -23.00 8.95
N GLY A 531 4.23 -22.14 9.02
CA GLY A 531 3.75 -21.36 7.87
C GLY A 531 4.49 -20.04 7.66
N LEU A 532 4.15 -19.33 6.58
CA LEU A 532 4.74 -18.03 6.24
C LEU A 532 4.02 -16.84 6.91
N GLY A 533 2.80 -17.03 7.42
CA GLY A 533 2.05 -16.01 8.14
C GLY A 533 1.17 -15.09 7.28
N PHE A 534 0.98 -15.40 5.99
CA PHE A 534 0.01 -14.69 5.15
C PHE A 534 -1.43 -15.07 5.53
N ASP A 535 -2.40 -14.21 5.23
CA ASP A 535 -3.81 -14.50 5.45
C ASP A 535 -4.43 -15.19 4.23
N LEU A 536 -3.94 -14.86 3.03
CA LEU A 536 -4.45 -15.37 1.75
C LEU A 536 -3.32 -15.71 0.77
N LYS A 537 -3.59 -16.61 -0.17
CA LYS A 537 -2.69 -16.97 -1.29
C LYS A 537 -3.44 -16.90 -2.62
N TRP A 538 -2.85 -16.33 -3.67
CA TRP A 538 -3.41 -16.45 -5.02
C TRP A 538 -3.42 -17.91 -5.49
N ASN A 539 -4.56 -18.38 -6.02
CA ASN A 539 -4.69 -19.74 -6.53
C ASN A 539 -4.26 -19.83 -8.00
N MET A 540 -2.95 -19.81 -8.23
CA MET A 540 -2.36 -19.86 -9.58
C MET A 540 -2.75 -21.13 -10.35
N GLY A 541 -2.88 -22.27 -9.65
CA GLY A 541 -3.34 -23.53 -10.24
C GLY A 541 -4.78 -23.43 -10.76
N TRP A 542 -5.69 -22.90 -9.94
CA TRP A 542 -7.07 -22.64 -10.36
C TRP A 542 -7.11 -21.69 -11.57
N MET A 543 -6.33 -20.61 -11.55
CA MET A 543 -6.30 -19.63 -12.64
C MET A 543 -5.87 -20.30 -13.95
N HIS A 544 -4.74 -21.01 -13.95
CA HIS A 544 -4.22 -21.66 -15.16
C HIS A 544 -5.19 -22.71 -15.71
N ASP A 545 -5.68 -23.61 -14.86
CA ASP A 545 -6.54 -24.70 -15.30
C ASP A 545 -7.91 -24.18 -15.79
N THR A 546 -8.45 -23.16 -15.12
CA THR A 546 -9.71 -22.53 -15.51
C THR A 546 -9.58 -21.80 -16.84
N LEU A 547 -8.54 -20.97 -17.02
CA LEU A 547 -8.32 -20.28 -18.28
C LEU A 547 -8.04 -21.27 -19.43
N ALA A 548 -7.29 -22.35 -19.19
CA ALA A 548 -7.05 -23.39 -20.18
C ALA A 548 -8.35 -24.07 -20.62
N PHE A 549 -9.24 -24.39 -19.68
CA PHE A 549 -10.56 -24.94 -20.00
C PHE A 549 -11.40 -24.00 -20.87
N PHE A 550 -11.50 -22.72 -20.49
CA PHE A 550 -12.35 -21.77 -21.22
C PHE A 550 -11.82 -21.45 -22.61
N GLN A 551 -10.49 -21.49 -22.80
CA GLN A 551 -9.83 -21.37 -24.10
C GLN A 551 -9.99 -22.62 -24.98
N ALA A 552 -10.25 -23.79 -24.40
CA ALA A 552 -10.41 -25.02 -25.15
C ALA A 552 -11.59 -24.95 -26.13
N ALA A 553 -11.40 -25.54 -27.31
CA ALA A 553 -12.45 -25.67 -28.30
C ALA A 553 -13.69 -26.36 -27.68
N PRO A 554 -14.94 -25.92 -28.00
CA PRO A 554 -16.14 -26.46 -27.36
C PRO A 554 -16.25 -27.99 -27.35
N ALA A 555 -15.81 -28.65 -28.43
CA ALA A 555 -15.82 -30.11 -28.55
C ALA A 555 -14.83 -30.82 -27.59
N ALA A 556 -13.77 -30.13 -27.16
CA ALA A 556 -12.76 -30.67 -26.26
C ALA A 556 -13.10 -30.50 -24.77
N ARG A 557 -14.12 -29.69 -24.44
CA ARG A 557 -14.46 -29.33 -23.05
C ARG A 557 -14.88 -30.52 -22.19
N GLY A 558 -15.52 -31.53 -22.78
CA GLY A 558 -15.85 -32.76 -22.05
C GLY A 558 -14.62 -33.48 -21.51
N ALA A 559 -13.56 -33.58 -22.34
CA ALA A 559 -12.28 -34.18 -21.95
C ALA A 559 -11.45 -33.28 -21.03
N ALA A 560 -11.57 -31.96 -21.18
CA ALA A 560 -10.86 -30.98 -20.36
C ALA A 560 -11.53 -30.68 -19.01
N LEU A 561 -12.71 -31.24 -18.73
CA LEU A 561 -13.52 -30.91 -17.55
C LEU A 561 -12.77 -31.13 -16.23
N ASP A 562 -11.85 -32.10 -16.21
CA ASP A 562 -11.01 -32.38 -15.05
C ASP A 562 -10.11 -31.21 -14.65
N GLY A 563 -9.67 -30.40 -15.61
CA GLY A 563 -8.94 -29.16 -15.30
C GLY A 563 -9.75 -28.23 -14.41
N LEU A 564 -11.06 -28.11 -14.62
CA LEU A 564 -11.91 -27.32 -13.73
C LEU A 564 -12.15 -28.01 -12.38
N THR A 565 -12.59 -29.28 -12.40
CA THR A 565 -13.10 -29.93 -11.19
C THR A 565 -12.00 -30.37 -10.23
N ASN A 566 -10.80 -30.72 -10.73
CA ASN A 566 -9.70 -31.17 -9.88
C ASN A 566 -9.17 -30.06 -8.99
N THR A 567 -9.33 -28.79 -9.37
CA THR A 567 -8.93 -27.65 -8.52
C THR A 567 -9.60 -27.67 -7.15
N LEU A 568 -10.78 -28.28 -7.03
CA LEU A 568 -11.49 -28.44 -5.75
C LEU A 568 -10.79 -29.41 -4.78
N LEU A 569 -9.93 -30.32 -5.28
CA LEU A 569 -9.17 -31.26 -4.44
C LEU A 569 -8.20 -30.54 -3.50
N TRP A 570 -7.72 -29.36 -3.90
CA TRP A 570 -6.81 -28.54 -3.09
C TRP A 570 -7.39 -27.17 -2.74
N ALA A 571 -8.64 -26.84 -3.09
CA ALA A 571 -9.23 -25.52 -2.87
C ALA A 571 -9.30 -25.07 -1.39
N HIS A 572 -9.07 -26.00 -0.45
CA HIS A 572 -9.10 -25.75 1.00
C HIS A 572 -7.76 -26.05 1.69
N SER A 573 -6.69 -26.32 0.93
CA SER A 573 -5.34 -26.52 1.49
C SER A 573 -4.74 -25.22 2.04
N GLU A 574 -5.12 -24.09 1.44
CA GLU A 574 -4.79 -22.72 1.84
C GLU A 574 -6.06 -21.86 1.79
N LYS A 575 -6.00 -20.68 2.39
CA LYS A 575 -7.03 -19.66 2.19
C LYS A 575 -6.78 -18.93 0.86
N TYR A 576 -7.51 -19.30 -0.18
CA TYR A 576 -7.21 -18.82 -1.54
C TYR A 576 -7.93 -17.54 -1.96
N VAL A 577 -7.32 -16.81 -2.88
CA VAL A 577 -7.94 -15.82 -3.78
C VAL A 577 -8.02 -16.43 -5.18
N ALA A 578 -9.22 -16.50 -5.75
CA ALA A 578 -9.42 -16.75 -7.17
C ALA A 578 -9.11 -15.44 -7.91
N ALA A 579 -7.93 -15.36 -8.53
CA ALA A 579 -7.39 -14.15 -9.14
C ALA A 579 -7.31 -14.30 -10.67
N LEU A 580 -7.87 -13.32 -11.39
CA LEU A 580 -7.65 -13.12 -12.82
C LEU A 580 -6.97 -11.75 -12.98
N SER A 581 -5.63 -11.77 -12.87
CA SER A 581 -4.81 -10.57 -12.73
C SER A 581 -4.32 -9.98 -14.06
N HIS A 582 -3.60 -8.86 -13.96
CA HIS A 582 -2.97 -8.16 -15.07
C HIS A 582 -2.03 -9.04 -15.92
N ASP A 583 -1.28 -9.95 -15.28
CA ASP A 583 -0.35 -10.87 -15.95
C ASP A 583 -1.01 -11.80 -16.95
N GLU A 584 -2.31 -12.04 -16.82
CA GLU A 584 -3.04 -12.97 -17.66
C GLU A 584 -3.61 -12.34 -18.92
N VAL A 585 -3.50 -11.02 -19.08
CA VAL A 585 -4.08 -10.27 -20.22
C VAL A 585 -3.07 -9.44 -21.00
N VAL A 586 -1.80 -9.88 -21.00
CA VAL A 586 -0.65 -9.25 -21.65
C VAL A 586 0.19 -10.28 -22.41
N HIS A 587 1.25 -9.82 -23.08
CA HIS A 587 2.31 -10.67 -23.65
C HIS A 587 1.79 -11.79 -24.55
N LEU A 588 0.87 -11.46 -25.47
CA LEU A 588 0.26 -12.40 -26.44
C LEU A 588 -0.70 -13.41 -25.80
N LYS A 589 -1.00 -13.29 -24.50
CA LYS A 589 -2.00 -14.13 -23.82
C LYS A 589 -3.43 -13.72 -24.16
N LYS A 590 -3.67 -12.60 -24.84
CA LYS A 590 -4.97 -11.99 -25.17
C LYS A 590 -5.73 -11.47 -23.94
N SER A 591 -6.68 -10.57 -24.17
CA SER A 591 -7.70 -10.21 -23.17
C SER A 591 -8.55 -11.41 -22.76
N LEU A 592 -9.24 -11.33 -21.61
CA LEU A 592 -10.17 -12.40 -21.21
C LEU A 592 -11.26 -12.65 -22.25
N LEU A 593 -11.74 -11.62 -22.97
CA LEU A 593 -12.73 -11.80 -24.02
C LEU A 593 -12.15 -12.57 -25.22
N GLU A 594 -10.95 -12.20 -25.66
CA GLU A 594 -10.32 -12.78 -26.86
C GLU A 594 -9.66 -14.15 -26.62
N LYS A 595 -9.54 -14.57 -25.36
CA LYS A 595 -9.28 -15.98 -24.98
C LYS A 595 -10.45 -16.90 -25.33
N MET A 596 -11.68 -16.38 -25.39
CA MET A 596 -12.87 -17.20 -25.54
C MET A 596 -13.07 -17.66 -27.00
N PRO A 597 -13.47 -18.93 -27.24
CA PRO A 597 -13.78 -19.41 -28.58
C PRO A 597 -15.18 -18.99 -29.02
N GLY A 598 -15.40 -19.01 -30.35
CA GLY A 598 -16.70 -18.78 -30.97
C GLY A 598 -16.88 -17.38 -31.55
N ASP A 599 -18.11 -17.09 -31.98
CA ASP A 599 -18.51 -15.75 -32.43
C ASP A 599 -18.58 -14.74 -31.27
N ASP A 600 -18.84 -13.47 -31.58
CA ASP A 600 -18.89 -12.40 -30.60
C ASP A 600 -19.92 -12.62 -29.47
N TRP A 601 -21.06 -13.26 -29.76
CA TRP A 601 -22.04 -13.59 -28.73
C TRP A 601 -21.50 -14.71 -27.83
N GLN A 602 -20.93 -15.75 -28.42
CA GLN A 602 -20.33 -16.88 -27.69
C GLN A 602 -19.12 -16.47 -26.85
N LYS A 603 -18.29 -15.54 -27.33
CA LYS A 603 -17.16 -14.99 -26.56
C LYS A 603 -17.63 -14.31 -25.29
N ARG A 604 -18.65 -13.44 -25.39
CA ARG A 604 -19.26 -12.80 -24.21
C ARG A 604 -19.95 -13.81 -23.31
N ALA A 605 -20.67 -14.80 -23.87
CA ALA A 605 -21.31 -15.85 -23.07
C ALA A 605 -20.29 -16.69 -22.28
N ASN A 606 -19.17 -17.06 -22.91
CA ASN A 606 -18.06 -17.71 -22.24
C ASN A 606 -17.45 -16.85 -21.12
N LEU A 607 -17.20 -15.56 -21.38
CA LEU A 607 -16.69 -14.64 -20.36
C LEU A 607 -17.66 -14.53 -19.17
N ARG A 608 -18.95 -14.36 -19.43
CA ARG A 608 -19.99 -14.35 -18.39
C ARG A 608 -19.99 -15.65 -17.58
N SER A 609 -19.84 -16.79 -18.23
CA SER A 609 -19.74 -18.09 -17.56
C SER A 609 -18.45 -18.30 -16.77
N LEU A 610 -17.31 -17.81 -17.25
CA LEU A 610 -16.05 -17.79 -16.51
C LEU A 610 -16.19 -16.99 -15.21
N LEU A 611 -16.72 -15.76 -15.29
CA LEU A 611 -16.90 -14.89 -14.13
C LEU A 611 -17.95 -15.45 -13.14
N SER A 612 -18.99 -16.11 -13.66
CA SER A 612 -19.97 -16.82 -12.83
C SER A 612 -19.35 -18.03 -12.13
N PHE A 613 -18.51 -18.79 -12.82
CA PHE A 613 -17.76 -19.91 -12.23
C PHE A 613 -16.80 -19.42 -11.15
N MET A 614 -16.02 -18.37 -11.42
CA MET A 614 -15.14 -17.71 -10.45
C MET A 614 -15.90 -17.27 -9.19
N THR A 615 -17.11 -16.71 -9.35
CA THR A 615 -17.96 -16.30 -8.22
C THR A 615 -18.43 -17.50 -7.40
N SER A 616 -18.83 -18.59 -8.06
CA SER A 616 -19.26 -19.82 -7.39
C SER A 616 -18.13 -20.58 -6.71
N TYR A 617 -16.88 -20.41 -7.15
CA TYR A 617 -15.71 -21.11 -6.63
C TYR A 617 -15.36 -20.65 -5.20
N PRO A 618 -14.89 -21.51 -4.28
CA PRO A 618 -14.46 -21.10 -2.94
C PRO A 618 -13.27 -20.12 -2.95
N GLY A 619 -13.19 -19.27 -1.93
CA GLY A 619 -12.10 -18.28 -1.76
C GLY A 619 -12.51 -16.83 -2.08
N GLN A 620 -11.59 -15.88 -1.90
CA GLN A 620 -11.81 -14.47 -2.23
C GLN A 620 -11.73 -14.22 -3.75
N LYS A 621 -12.09 -13.02 -4.22
CA LYS A 621 -12.17 -12.68 -5.66
C LYS A 621 -11.27 -11.48 -5.99
N LEU A 622 -10.50 -11.60 -7.08
CA LEU A 622 -9.74 -10.49 -7.68
C LEU A 622 -9.91 -10.50 -9.20
N LEU A 623 -10.28 -9.34 -9.75
CA LEU A 623 -10.44 -9.13 -11.19
C LEU A 623 -9.65 -7.90 -11.62
N PHE A 624 -8.81 -8.05 -12.65
CA PHE A 624 -8.08 -6.94 -13.23
C PHE A 624 -8.94 -6.04 -14.12
N MET A 625 -8.63 -4.75 -14.07
CA MET A 625 -9.29 -3.71 -14.85
C MET A 625 -9.36 -4.01 -16.36
N GLY A 626 -10.50 -3.67 -16.96
CA GLY A 626 -10.83 -3.90 -18.37
C GLY A 626 -11.49 -5.25 -18.65
N ALA A 627 -11.38 -6.24 -17.76
CA ALA A 627 -12.13 -7.49 -17.87
C ALA A 627 -13.65 -7.28 -17.74
N GLU A 628 -14.07 -6.40 -16.83
CA GLU A 628 -15.46 -5.98 -16.62
C GLU A 628 -16.04 -5.23 -17.82
N LEU A 629 -15.18 -4.59 -18.62
CA LEU A 629 -15.57 -3.92 -19.87
C LEU A 629 -15.72 -4.90 -21.03
N ALA A 630 -15.29 -6.16 -20.85
CA ALA A 630 -15.06 -7.11 -21.93
C ALA A 630 -14.20 -6.48 -23.05
N GLN A 631 -13.11 -5.80 -22.68
CA GLN A 631 -12.21 -5.19 -23.66
C GLN A 631 -11.61 -6.26 -24.59
N ARG A 632 -11.38 -5.89 -25.86
CA ARG A 632 -10.81 -6.81 -26.85
C ARG A 632 -9.29 -6.84 -26.80
N GLY A 633 -8.66 -5.67 -26.81
CA GLY A 633 -7.20 -5.56 -26.76
C GLY A 633 -6.64 -6.13 -25.47
N GLU A 634 -5.40 -6.63 -25.54
CA GLU A 634 -4.60 -6.84 -24.33
C GLU A 634 -4.47 -5.54 -23.56
N TRP A 635 -4.20 -5.66 -22.25
CA TRP A 635 -3.85 -4.49 -21.48
C TRP A 635 -2.55 -3.89 -22.02
N ASP A 636 -2.59 -2.58 -22.29
CA ASP A 636 -1.43 -1.80 -22.68
C ASP A 636 -1.24 -0.66 -21.68
N PHE A 637 -0.21 -0.76 -20.84
CA PHE A 637 0.11 0.26 -19.84
C PHE A 637 0.42 1.64 -20.44
N ARG A 638 0.73 1.72 -21.75
CA ARG A 638 1.03 2.98 -22.44
C ARG A 638 -0.23 3.79 -22.75
N SER A 639 -1.38 3.13 -22.86
CA SER A 639 -2.66 3.76 -23.20
C SER A 639 -3.60 3.80 -21.98
N GLN A 640 -4.89 4.01 -22.21
CA GLN A 640 -5.94 3.86 -21.20
C GLN A 640 -6.82 2.67 -21.59
N LEU A 641 -7.66 2.17 -20.67
CA LEU A 641 -8.66 1.16 -21.01
C LEU A 641 -9.57 1.60 -22.16
N ASP A 642 -10.08 0.62 -22.91
CA ASP A 642 -11.06 0.84 -23.98
C ASP A 642 -12.45 1.16 -23.41
N TRP A 643 -12.62 2.37 -22.88
CA TRP A 643 -13.90 2.85 -22.36
C TRP A 643 -15.00 2.93 -23.43
N ASP A 644 -14.60 3.03 -24.70
CA ASP A 644 -15.51 3.03 -25.85
C ASP A 644 -16.16 1.66 -26.09
N ALA A 645 -15.58 0.57 -25.58
CA ALA A 645 -16.19 -0.75 -25.56
C ALA A 645 -17.58 -0.74 -24.92
N LEU A 646 -17.82 0.13 -23.92
CA LEU A 646 -19.14 0.27 -23.28
C LEU A 646 -20.21 0.94 -24.18
N LYS A 647 -19.89 1.36 -25.40
CA LYS A 647 -20.91 1.73 -26.40
C LYS A 647 -21.63 0.50 -26.97
N ASN A 648 -21.04 -0.69 -26.85
CA ASN A 648 -21.65 -1.95 -27.26
C ASN A 648 -22.57 -2.50 -26.15
N ALA A 649 -23.82 -2.82 -26.48
CA ALA A 649 -24.79 -3.35 -25.52
C ALA A 649 -24.36 -4.70 -24.89
N GLY A 650 -23.64 -5.55 -25.63
CA GLY A 650 -23.10 -6.80 -25.11
C GLY A 650 -22.02 -6.58 -24.05
N ASN A 651 -21.16 -5.57 -24.22
CA ASN A 651 -20.15 -5.19 -23.24
C ASN A 651 -20.79 -4.56 -21.99
N GLN A 652 -21.80 -3.71 -22.16
CA GLN A 652 -22.62 -3.22 -21.04
C GLN A 652 -23.26 -4.37 -20.25
N GLY A 653 -23.70 -5.42 -20.96
CA GLY A 653 -24.26 -6.62 -20.34
C GLY A 653 -23.24 -7.41 -19.50
N VAL A 654 -21.97 -7.45 -19.91
CA VAL A 654 -20.89 -8.05 -19.09
C VAL A 654 -20.62 -7.22 -17.84
N ALA A 655 -20.54 -5.88 -17.96
CA ALA A 655 -20.39 -5.01 -16.81
C ALA A 655 -21.57 -5.18 -15.82
N ALA A 656 -22.82 -5.17 -16.31
CA ALA A 656 -23.99 -5.43 -15.48
C ALA A 656 -23.93 -6.79 -14.77
N LEU A 657 -23.42 -7.84 -15.44
CA LEU A 657 -23.19 -9.14 -14.83
C LEU A 657 -22.14 -9.08 -13.72
N VAL A 658 -21.03 -8.36 -13.90
CA VAL A 658 -20.02 -8.18 -12.84
C VAL A 658 -20.65 -7.51 -11.61
N ALA A 659 -21.41 -6.44 -11.80
CA ALA A 659 -22.12 -5.77 -10.72
C ALA A 659 -23.07 -6.73 -9.96
N ASP A 660 -23.87 -7.53 -10.67
CA ASP A 660 -24.82 -8.44 -10.04
C ASP A 660 -24.15 -9.68 -9.42
N LEU A 661 -23.03 -10.17 -9.97
CA LEU A 661 -22.20 -11.19 -9.34
C LEU A 661 -21.56 -10.68 -8.04
N ASN A 662 -21.04 -9.46 -8.04
CA ASN A 662 -20.50 -8.83 -6.83
C ASN A 662 -21.57 -8.62 -5.77
N LYS A 663 -22.80 -8.25 -6.19
CA LYS A 663 -23.95 -8.20 -5.29
C LYS A 663 -24.26 -9.58 -4.70
N LEU A 664 -24.33 -10.61 -5.54
CA LEU A 664 -24.60 -11.99 -5.12
C LEU A 664 -23.54 -12.45 -4.11
N TYR A 665 -22.26 -12.24 -4.42
CA TYR A 665 -21.13 -12.57 -3.54
C TYR A 665 -21.19 -11.86 -2.19
N ALA A 666 -21.59 -10.59 -2.17
CA ALA A 666 -21.70 -9.81 -0.94
C ALA A 666 -22.94 -10.14 -0.08
N THR A 667 -23.98 -10.73 -0.66
CA THR A 667 -25.29 -10.87 0.01
C THR A 667 -25.70 -12.31 0.30
N GLU A 668 -25.15 -13.30 -0.41
CA GLU A 668 -25.44 -14.71 -0.17
C GLU A 668 -24.44 -15.34 0.81
N PRO A 669 -24.85 -15.70 2.03
CA PRO A 669 -23.93 -16.18 3.08
C PRO A 669 -23.11 -17.41 2.67
N ALA A 670 -23.72 -18.33 1.89
CA ALA A 670 -23.05 -19.52 1.37
C ALA A 670 -21.79 -19.22 0.54
N LEU A 671 -21.67 -18.01 -0.03
CA LEU A 671 -20.52 -17.63 -0.83
C LEU A 671 -19.31 -17.19 0.00
N SER A 672 -19.48 -16.83 1.28
CA SER A 672 -18.40 -16.32 2.13
C SER A 672 -18.20 -17.07 3.45
N GLU A 673 -19.26 -17.52 4.12
CA GLU A 673 -19.18 -18.04 5.50
C GLU A 673 -18.28 -19.27 5.65
N LYS A 674 -18.37 -20.21 4.71
CA LYS A 674 -17.63 -21.48 4.72
C LYS A 674 -16.64 -21.62 3.58
N GLN A 675 -16.23 -20.53 2.96
CA GLN A 675 -15.44 -20.56 1.72
C GLN A 675 -14.04 -21.21 1.86
N PHE A 676 -13.51 -21.34 3.08
CA PHE A 676 -12.18 -21.92 3.35
C PHE A 676 -12.21 -23.29 4.03
N VAL A 677 -13.38 -23.91 4.19
CA VAL A 677 -13.51 -25.24 4.78
C VAL A 677 -14.14 -26.22 3.78
N PRO A 678 -13.73 -27.51 3.77
CA PRO A 678 -14.23 -28.49 2.81
C PRO A 678 -15.76 -28.63 2.78
N GLU A 679 -16.42 -28.50 3.92
CA GLU A 679 -17.88 -28.61 4.04
C GLU A 679 -18.63 -27.44 3.37
N GLY A 680 -17.92 -26.37 3.00
CA GLY A 680 -18.48 -25.19 2.34
C GLY A 680 -18.74 -25.33 0.85
N THR A 681 -18.15 -26.34 0.19
CA THR A 681 -18.27 -26.55 -1.26
C THR A 681 -18.46 -28.03 -1.57
N GLU A 682 -19.49 -28.35 -2.33
CA GLU A 682 -19.76 -29.71 -2.82
C GLU A 682 -19.82 -29.72 -4.35
N LEU A 683 -18.99 -30.54 -5.00
CA LEU A 683 -19.14 -30.86 -6.42
C LEU A 683 -20.36 -31.78 -6.60
N ARG A 684 -21.53 -31.19 -6.89
CA ARG A 684 -22.82 -31.88 -7.02
C ARG A 684 -22.95 -32.66 -8.32
N VAL A 685 -22.46 -32.09 -9.41
CA VAL A 685 -22.51 -32.70 -10.75
C VAL A 685 -21.16 -32.52 -11.44
N ARG A 686 -20.65 -33.61 -11.99
CA ARG A 686 -19.55 -33.62 -12.97
C ARG A 686 -20.00 -34.47 -14.16
N ASP A 687 -20.43 -33.81 -15.22
CA ASP A 687 -20.95 -34.46 -16.43
C ASP A 687 -20.06 -34.09 -17.64
N PRO A 688 -19.01 -34.88 -17.93
CA PRO A 688 -18.11 -34.63 -19.04
C PRO A 688 -18.79 -34.81 -20.41
N GLN A 689 -19.85 -35.61 -20.51
CA GLN A 689 -20.54 -35.82 -21.79
C GLN A 689 -21.24 -34.55 -22.25
N ASN A 690 -21.81 -33.80 -21.30
CA ASN A 690 -22.49 -32.54 -21.59
C ASN A 690 -21.66 -31.30 -21.26
N ALA A 691 -20.45 -31.47 -20.70
CA ALA A 691 -19.64 -30.43 -20.06
C ALA A 691 -20.46 -29.56 -19.11
N VAL A 692 -21.20 -30.22 -18.21
CA VAL A 692 -21.98 -29.59 -17.15
C VAL A 692 -21.30 -29.83 -15.81
N VAL A 693 -21.18 -28.76 -15.02
CA VAL A 693 -20.68 -28.81 -13.63
C VAL A 693 -21.71 -28.16 -12.74
N ALA A 694 -21.98 -28.74 -11.58
CA ALA A 694 -22.76 -28.09 -10.54
C ALA A 694 -22.00 -28.04 -9.22
N LEU A 695 -21.95 -26.87 -8.60
CA LEU A 695 -21.30 -26.62 -7.32
C LEU A 695 -22.36 -26.15 -6.32
N ALA A 696 -22.54 -26.90 -5.22
CA ALA A 696 -23.31 -26.41 -4.10
C ALA A 696 -22.38 -25.67 -3.13
N ARG A 697 -22.72 -24.42 -2.86
CA ARG A 697 -22.08 -23.58 -1.84
C ARG A 697 -22.94 -23.57 -0.60
N LYS A 698 -22.31 -23.79 0.55
CA LYS A 698 -23.00 -24.07 1.81
C LYS A 698 -22.85 -22.93 2.80
N GLY A 699 -23.97 -22.47 3.34
CA GLY A 699 -24.00 -21.49 4.43
C GLY A 699 -23.90 -22.15 5.80
N ASN A 700 -23.95 -21.35 6.86
CA ASN A 700 -24.13 -21.84 8.23
C ASN A 700 -25.50 -22.49 8.42
N HIS A 701 -26.51 -22.02 7.70
CA HIS A 701 -27.86 -22.58 7.67
C HIS A 701 -28.19 -23.20 6.31
N ALA A 702 -28.96 -24.29 6.30
CA ALA A 702 -29.26 -25.03 5.07
C ALA A 702 -30.11 -24.21 4.08
N GLU A 703 -30.95 -23.30 4.56
CA GLU A 703 -31.70 -22.36 3.74
C GLU A 703 -30.83 -21.31 3.02
N ASP A 704 -29.58 -21.14 3.44
CA ASP A 704 -28.63 -20.25 2.79
C ASP A 704 -27.86 -20.90 1.64
N ASP A 705 -27.97 -22.22 1.49
CA ASP A 705 -27.28 -22.98 0.46
C ASP A 705 -27.67 -22.49 -0.94
N VAL A 706 -26.66 -22.34 -1.81
CA VAL A 706 -26.83 -21.95 -3.20
C VAL A 706 -26.26 -23.02 -4.11
N LEU A 707 -27.05 -23.49 -5.06
CA LEU A 707 -26.62 -24.45 -6.08
C LEU A 707 -26.35 -23.71 -7.40
N PHE A 708 -25.08 -23.66 -7.79
CA PHE A 708 -24.69 -23.20 -9.12
C PHE A 708 -24.69 -24.37 -10.11
N VAL A 709 -25.23 -24.15 -11.31
CA VAL A 709 -25.18 -25.12 -12.41
C VAL A 709 -24.66 -24.40 -13.66
N HIS A 710 -23.55 -24.90 -14.20
CA HIS A 710 -22.84 -24.33 -15.34
C HIS A 710 -22.99 -25.27 -16.54
N ASN A 711 -23.59 -24.78 -17.63
CA ASN A 711 -23.54 -25.45 -18.92
C ASN A 711 -22.46 -24.78 -19.77
N LEU A 712 -21.35 -25.50 -19.97
CA LEU A 712 -20.14 -24.95 -20.57
C LEU A 712 -20.07 -25.26 -22.07
N THR A 713 -21.22 -25.47 -22.72
CA THR A 713 -21.35 -25.66 -24.18
C THR A 713 -22.41 -24.73 -24.77
N ALA A 714 -22.30 -24.43 -26.07
CA ALA A 714 -23.27 -23.59 -26.78
C ALA A 714 -24.64 -24.27 -27.02
N THR A 715 -24.80 -25.54 -26.61
CA THR A 715 -26.07 -26.25 -26.75
C THR A 715 -26.87 -26.09 -25.46
N PRO A 716 -28.07 -25.46 -25.50
CA PRO A 716 -28.94 -25.40 -24.33
C PRO A 716 -29.38 -26.81 -23.95
N ARG A 717 -29.53 -27.07 -22.64
CA ARG A 717 -29.99 -28.38 -22.14
C ARG A 717 -31.36 -28.21 -21.54
N ARG A 718 -32.38 -28.75 -22.20
CA ARG A 718 -33.74 -28.83 -21.64
C ARG A 718 -33.88 -30.11 -20.83
N ASP A 719 -34.78 -30.07 -19.87
CA ASP A 719 -35.13 -31.22 -19.04
C ASP A 719 -33.93 -31.84 -18.30
N TYR A 720 -32.91 -31.02 -17.97
CA TYR A 720 -31.70 -31.49 -17.30
C TYR A 720 -31.95 -31.62 -15.80
N ARG A 721 -31.86 -32.85 -15.28
CA ARG A 721 -32.20 -33.15 -13.88
C ARG A 721 -30.99 -33.03 -12.96
N VAL A 722 -31.14 -32.29 -11.86
CA VAL A 722 -30.09 -32.12 -10.83
C VAL A 722 -30.65 -32.45 -9.45
N GLY A 723 -29.94 -33.31 -8.70
CA GLY A 723 -30.28 -33.65 -7.32
C GLY A 723 -30.18 -32.46 -6.35
N VAL A 724 -31.14 -32.32 -5.45
CA VAL A 724 -31.24 -31.29 -4.40
C VAL A 724 -31.58 -31.89 -3.04
N ASP A 725 -31.14 -31.23 -1.96
CA ASP A 725 -31.19 -31.80 -0.61
C ASP A 725 -32.62 -31.80 -0.01
N ALA A 726 -33.45 -30.82 -0.37
CA ALA A 726 -34.75 -30.58 0.27
C ALA A 726 -35.89 -30.36 -0.75
N PRO A 727 -37.16 -30.63 -0.38
CA PRO A 727 -38.31 -30.40 -1.24
C PRO A 727 -38.67 -28.92 -1.36
N GLY A 728 -39.62 -28.58 -2.24
CA GLY A 728 -40.16 -27.23 -2.38
C GLY A 728 -39.53 -26.45 -3.53
N ARG A 729 -39.81 -25.14 -3.56
CA ARG A 729 -39.43 -24.27 -4.69
C ARG A 729 -37.99 -23.79 -4.56
N TYR A 730 -37.24 -23.89 -5.65
CA TYR A 730 -35.90 -23.30 -5.81
C TYR A 730 -36.02 -22.11 -6.75
N ALA A 731 -35.74 -20.91 -6.24
CA ALA A 731 -35.71 -19.69 -7.03
C ALA A 731 -34.43 -19.64 -7.86
N GLU A 732 -34.54 -19.25 -9.14
CA GLU A 732 -33.40 -18.86 -9.97
C GLU A 732 -32.98 -17.44 -9.57
N ILE A 733 -32.01 -17.34 -8.65
CA ILE A 733 -31.56 -16.06 -8.10
C ILE A 733 -30.53 -15.37 -8.99
N PHE A 734 -29.94 -16.10 -9.95
CA PHE A 734 -29.03 -15.57 -10.95
C PHE A 734 -29.04 -16.45 -12.20
N ASN A 735 -28.92 -15.81 -13.38
CA ASN A 735 -28.79 -16.48 -14.67
C ASN A 735 -27.90 -15.63 -15.61
N SER A 736 -26.71 -16.12 -15.94
CA SER A 736 -25.75 -15.39 -16.77
C SER A 736 -26.18 -15.25 -18.23
N ASP A 737 -27.24 -15.95 -18.66
CA ASP A 737 -27.84 -15.86 -19.99
C ASP A 737 -29.11 -14.99 -20.02
N ALA A 738 -29.42 -14.28 -18.94
CA ALA A 738 -30.49 -13.29 -18.94
C ALA A 738 -30.24 -12.21 -20.02
N SER A 739 -31.32 -11.73 -20.65
CA SER A 739 -31.25 -10.75 -21.74
C SER A 739 -30.61 -9.43 -21.31
N ILE A 740 -30.72 -9.05 -20.02
CA ILE A 740 -30.05 -7.88 -19.45
C ILE A 740 -28.52 -7.95 -19.51
N TYR A 741 -27.95 -9.16 -19.61
CA TYR A 741 -26.51 -9.39 -19.78
C TYR A 741 -26.12 -9.67 -21.25
N GLY A 742 -27.07 -9.52 -22.19
CA GLY A 742 -26.90 -9.87 -23.60
C GLY A 742 -26.91 -11.38 -23.87
N GLY A 743 -27.53 -12.17 -23.00
CA GLY A 743 -27.78 -13.60 -23.22
C GLY A 743 -29.02 -13.87 -24.06
N SER A 744 -29.29 -15.15 -24.33
CA SER A 744 -30.41 -15.61 -25.15
C SER A 744 -31.75 -15.62 -24.41
N GLY A 745 -31.73 -15.52 -23.07
CA GLY A 745 -32.91 -15.53 -22.22
C GLY A 745 -33.41 -16.94 -21.86
N VAL A 746 -32.63 -17.99 -22.15
CA VAL A 746 -32.96 -19.35 -21.71
C VAL A 746 -32.78 -19.43 -20.19
N GLY A 747 -33.77 -19.97 -19.50
CA GLY A 747 -33.75 -20.10 -18.06
C GLY A 747 -35.01 -20.77 -17.54
N ASN A 748 -35.25 -20.63 -16.24
CA ASN A 748 -36.29 -21.38 -15.53
C ASN A 748 -37.49 -20.53 -15.10
N LEU A 749 -37.74 -19.40 -15.77
CA LEU A 749 -38.89 -18.50 -15.54
C LEU A 749 -39.06 -18.12 -14.04
N GLY A 750 -37.94 -17.88 -13.35
CA GLY A 750 -37.87 -17.48 -11.95
C GLY A 750 -37.70 -18.61 -10.93
N GLY A 751 -37.86 -19.89 -11.31
CA GLY A 751 -37.56 -21.01 -10.43
C GLY A 751 -38.31 -22.30 -10.77
N VAL A 752 -37.96 -23.37 -10.06
CA VAL A 752 -38.43 -24.75 -10.29
C VAL A 752 -38.83 -25.41 -8.98
N ASP A 753 -39.78 -26.35 -9.04
CA ASP A 753 -40.19 -27.14 -7.88
C ASP A 753 -39.42 -28.46 -7.82
N ALA A 754 -38.94 -28.82 -6.64
CA ALA A 754 -38.25 -30.08 -6.41
C ALA A 754 -39.24 -31.26 -6.38
N GLU A 755 -38.93 -32.29 -7.15
CA GLU A 755 -39.66 -33.56 -7.20
C GLU A 755 -38.99 -34.59 -6.29
N ARG A 756 -39.78 -35.51 -5.72
CA ARG A 756 -39.27 -36.64 -4.94
C ARG A 756 -38.71 -37.75 -5.84
N VAL A 757 -37.73 -37.40 -6.64
CA VAL A 757 -37.01 -38.29 -7.56
C VAL A 757 -35.53 -38.22 -7.20
N PRO A 758 -34.95 -39.28 -6.60
CA PRO A 758 -33.55 -39.28 -6.21
C PRO A 758 -32.61 -39.14 -7.42
N MET A 759 -31.60 -38.27 -7.30
CA MET A 759 -30.59 -38.02 -8.33
C MET A 759 -29.29 -37.53 -7.68
N HIS A 760 -28.12 -37.86 -8.25
CA HIS A 760 -26.80 -37.37 -7.78
C HIS A 760 -26.58 -37.57 -6.26
N GLY A 761 -27.07 -38.69 -5.71
CA GLY A 761 -26.94 -39.02 -4.28
C GLY A 761 -27.86 -38.21 -3.35
N LYS A 762 -28.84 -37.47 -3.89
CA LYS A 762 -29.77 -36.62 -3.13
C LYS A 762 -31.22 -37.13 -3.21
N PRO A 763 -32.06 -36.87 -2.18
CA PRO A 763 -33.41 -37.44 -2.08
C PRO A 763 -34.43 -36.80 -3.02
N TYR A 764 -34.19 -35.57 -3.46
CA TYR A 764 -35.04 -34.83 -4.40
C TYR A 764 -34.24 -34.41 -5.64
N SER A 765 -34.93 -33.97 -6.68
CA SER A 765 -34.28 -33.34 -7.84
C SER A 765 -35.17 -32.28 -8.48
N VAL A 766 -34.53 -31.35 -9.17
CA VAL A 766 -35.19 -30.33 -10.00
C VAL A 766 -34.90 -30.60 -11.47
N VAL A 767 -35.85 -30.26 -12.34
CA VAL A 767 -35.71 -30.34 -13.80
C VAL A 767 -35.44 -28.93 -14.32
N LEU A 768 -34.32 -28.75 -15.02
CA LEU A 768 -33.79 -27.44 -15.39
C LEU A 768 -33.71 -27.27 -16.90
N SER A 769 -33.99 -26.05 -17.35
CA SER A 769 -33.55 -25.56 -18.65
C SER A 769 -32.23 -24.81 -18.48
N LEU A 770 -31.10 -25.47 -18.77
CA LEU A 770 -29.78 -24.87 -18.68
C LEU A 770 -29.48 -24.02 -19.93
N PRO A 771 -29.12 -22.74 -19.75
CA PRO A 771 -28.77 -21.86 -20.86
C PRO A 771 -27.52 -22.30 -21.62
N PRO A 772 -27.37 -21.93 -22.90
CA PRO A 772 -26.16 -22.19 -23.67
C PRO A 772 -25.01 -21.30 -23.18
N LEU A 773 -23.83 -21.88 -22.92
CA LEU A 773 -22.67 -21.18 -22.36
C LEU A 773 -23.04 -20.29 -21.16
N GLY A 774 -23.90 -20.82 -20.29
CA GLY A 774 -24.52 -20.06 -19.22
C GLY A 774 -24.45 -20.76 -17.88
N SER A 775 -24.60 -19.96 -16.83
CA SER A 775 -24.55 -20.37 -15.43
C SER A 775 -25.80 -19.87 -14.73
N ILE A 776 -26.47 -20.75 -13.99
CA ILE A 776 -27.60 -20.39 -13.12
C ILE A 776 -27.24 -20.64 -11.66
N ALA A 777 -27.81 -19.85 -10.76
CA ALA A 777 -27.74 -20.07 -9.32
C ALA A 777 -29.15 -20.25 -8.76
N LEU A 778 -29.34 -21.31 -7.97
CA LEU A 778 -30.61 -21.70 -7.39
C LEU A 778 -30.53 -21.67 -5.87
N LYS A 779 -31.55 -21.10 -5.22
CA LYS A 779 -31.70 -21.09 -3.76
C LYS A 779 -33.09 -21.53 -3.36
N GLN A 780 -33.19 -22.38 -2.34
CA GLN A 780 -34.48 -22.84 -1.85
C GLN A 780 -35.26 -21.66 -1.23
N VAL A 781 -36.52 -21.50 -1.61
CA VAL A 781 -37.40 -20.49 -1.03
C VAL A 781 -37.84 -20.97 0.35
N SER A 782 -37.38 -20.30 1.41
CA SER A 782 -37.81 -20.59 2.78
C SER A 782 -39.32 -20.34 2.92
N THR A 783 -40.05 -21.36 3.36
CA THR A 783 -41.50 -21.29 3.66
C THR A 783 -41.83 -20.47 4.91
N HIS A 784 -40.82 -20.02 5.68
CA HIS A 784 -41.02 -19.37 6.97
C HIS A 784 -41.09 -17.83 6.93
N ARG A 785 -40.68 -17.16 5.84
CA ARG A 785 -40.72 -15.68 5.75
C ARG A 785 -42.02 -15.10 5.17
N ASP A 786 -42.87 -15.92 4.56
CA ASP A 786 -44.13 -15.46 3.94
C ASP A 786 -45.31 -15.33 4.94
N ALA A 787 -45.18 -15.88 6.16
CA ALA A 787 -46.25 -15.86 7.15
C ALA A 787 -46.44 -14.48 7.82
N THR A 788 -45.39 -13.66 7.90
CA THR A 788 -45.45 -12.32 8.51
C THR A 788 -46.00 -11.25 7.57
N HIS A 789 -45.90 -11.42 6.24
CA HIS A 789 -46.52 -10.50 5.28
C HIS A 789 -47.98 -10.83 4.96
N ARG A 790 -48.42 -12.10 5.06
CA ARG A 790 -49.82 -12.47 4.83
C ARG A 790 -50.78 -12.14 5.98
N HIS A 791 -50.28 -11.76 7.16
CA HIS A 791 -51.13 -11.36 8.29
C HIS A 791 -51.45 -9.86 8.40
N VAL A 792 -50.88 -9.02 7.52
CA VAL A 792 -51.25 -7.59 7.45
C VAL A 792 -52.41 -7.31 6.47
N GLU A 793 -52.81 -8.30 5.65
CA GLU A 793 -53.83 -8.11 4.60
C GLU A 793 -55.18 -8.80 4.85
N ARG A 794 -55.47 -9.20 6.10
CA ARG A 794 -56.79 -9.69 6.52
C ARG A 794 -57.30 -9.02 7.80
N SER A 795 -57.36 -7.69 7.80
CA SER A 795 -58.13 -6.92 8.78
C SER A 795 -58.74 -5.66 8.17
N ARG A 796 -59.42 -5.79 7.03
CA ARG A 796 -60.37 -4.76 6.55
C ARG A 796 -61.74 -5.38 6.34
N ARG A 797 -62.58 -5.30 7.37
CA ARG A 797 -64.05 -5.39 7.21
C ARG A 797 -64.55 -4.12 6.51
N PRO A 798 -65.64 -4.20 5.74
CA PRO A 798 -65.96 -3.24 4.69
C PRO A 798 -66.54 -1.94 5.26
N ARG A 799 -65.96 -0.80 4.89
CA ARG A 799 -66.61 0.50 5.03
C ARG A 799 -67.56 0.69 3.86
N THR A 800 -68.85 0.76 4.17
CA THR A 800 -69.94 1.17 3.29
C THR A 800 -69.70 2.58 2.74
N LEU A 801 -69.93 2.72 1.43
CA LEU A 801 -69.92 3.98 0.68
C LEU A 801 -71.11 4.88 1.07
N PRO A 802 -70.98 6.21 1.17
CA PRO A 802 -72.11 7.12 1.07
C PRO A 802 -72.29 7.60 -0.37
N GLN A 803 -73.52 7.42 -0.87
CA GLN A 803 -74.03 8.01 -2.11
C GLN A 803 -74.11 9.54 -2.04
N ALA A 804 -73.92 10.17 -3.19
CA ALA A 804 -74.13 11.59 -3.39
C ALA A 804 -75.62 11.95 -3.60
N GLY A 805 -76.07 12.98 -2.88
CA GLY A 805 -76.98 14.02 -3.36
C GLY A 805 -78.50 13.75 -3.43
N ARG A 806 -79.26 14.43 -2.55
CA ARG A 806 -80.42 15.28 -2.95
C ARG A 806 -80.90 16.15 -1.77
N ALA A 807 -81.34 17.36 -2.10
CA ALA A 807 -81.77 18.43 -1.21
C ALA A 807 -83.14 18.17 -0.55
N HIS A 808 -83.35 18.66 0.69
CA HIS A 808 -84.32 19.73 1.02
C HIS A 808 -84.57 19.90 2.54
N THR A 809 -84.54 21.17 2.98
CA THR A 809 -85.35 21.86 4.02
C THR A 809 -85.54 21.32 5.46
N MET A 810 -85.13 22.21 6.38
CA MET A 810 -85.82 22.72 7.58
C MET A 810 -86.10 21.86 8.84
N ARG A 811 -85.72 22.52 9.96
CA ARG A 811 -86.36 22.59 11.30
C ARG A 811 -85.98 21.57 12.38
N MET A 812 -85.31 22.16 13.39
CA MET A 812 -85.63 22.20 14.83
C MET A 812 -85.50 20.95 15.73
N SER A 813 -84.69 21.18 16.77
CA SER A 813 -84.96 20.93 18.20
C SER A 813 -84.48 19.62 18.85
N SER A 814 -83.60 19.84 19.84
CA SER A 814 -83.59 19.29 21.21
C SER A 814 -83.30 17.81 21.49
N ALA A 815 -82.21 17.64 22.25
CA ALA A 815 -82.19 17.10 23.62
C ALA A 815 -82.15 15.57 23.88
N VAL A 816 -81.07 15.20 24.60
CA VAL A 816 -81.01 14.37 25.84
C VAL A 816 -80.88 12.84 25.73
N GLY A 817 -79.91 12.35 26.52
CA GLY A 817 -79.90 11.05 27.22
C GLY A 817 -79.40 9.86 26.41
N GLY A 818 -78.56 8.94 26.88
CA GLY A 818 -78.03 8.64 28.21
C GLY A 818 -77.28 7.30 28.10
N SER A 819 -76.21 7.16 28.89
CA SER A 819 -75.39 5.96 29.14
C SER A 819 -76.16 4.83 29.87
N PRO A 820 -75.63 3.60 30.03
CA PRO A 820 -74.23 3.15 30.03
C PRO A 820 -73.77 2.25 28.88
#